data_AF-A0AAD5NP03-F1
#
_entry.id   AF-A0AAD5NP03-F1
#
_cell.length_a   1.000
_cell.length_b   1.000
_cell.length_c   1.000
_cell.angle_alpha   90.00
_cell.angle_beta   90.00
_cell.angle_gamma   90.00
#
_symmetry.space_group_name_H-M   'P 1'
#
loop_
_entity.id
_entity.type
_entity.pdbx_description
1 polymer ?
#
loop_
_entity_poly.entity_id
_entity_poly.type
_entity_poly.pdbx_seq_one_letter_code
_entity_poly.pdbx_strand_id
1 'polypeptide(L)'
;MSTTGGEVEVKRVFIGAGCNRIVNNISWGASGLVSFGAQNAVALFCPKTAQILTTLPGHKASVNCTHWLPCNKFAFKAKHLEHHYLLSGDADGVLILWEFSISDKKWRHVLQLPQSHKKGVTCITGIMVSQTDAIFASTSSDGVVNVWEMIFPSTLGGDCTVSCLESLFIGSKPMVALSLAELPGNTGHLVLAMGGLDNKVHLYCRQRTGKFVRACELKAHTDWIRSLDFSLPICTSGEAVSILLVSSSQDKGIRIWKMALRGSLAETKGTDKKVEISLASYIEGPVLVAGSSSYQISLESLLIGHEDWVYSVEWEPPSATSSDGIGYKQPLSILSASMDKTMMIWQPERTTGIWMNVVTVGELSHSALGFYGGHWNPDGNSILAHGYGGSFHLWKNVGVDIDNWQPQKVPSGHFAAVTDIAWARSGDYMLSVSHDQTTRVFAPWQNVTSLMGGDSWHEVARPQVHGHDINCVTIVQGKGNHRFVSGADEKVARVFEAPLSFLKTLNHATSQTSDFPDDPQGDIQVLGANMSALGLSQKPIYVNATRETPDRNGNDGLDTLESIPDAVPVVFTEPPIEDQLAWNTLWPESHKLYGHGNELFSLCCDHQGKLVASSCKAQSMAVAEIWLWEVGSWKAVGRLQSHSLTVTRIEFSHDDNLLLSVSRDRQFSIFSIQRTGTGEIKYKLVARQEAHKRIIWSCSWNPFGHEFATGSRDKTVKIWAIEKESSVKHILTLPTFSSSVTALSWVGLNRHKNNGVLAVGMESGLIELWSLSLTRTDDGSSITVPSAAASVVKKLDPFMCHVSAVNRLAWKNHEKTENSQTMQQIASCGADNCVRVFEVSV
;
A
#
# COMPACT_ATOMS: atom_id res chain seq x y z
N MET A 1 -42.98 -7.95 -24.40
CA MET A 1 -42.27 -6.78 -24.96
C MET A 1 -41.93 -5.88 -23.78
N SER A 2 -40.71 -5.67 -23.29
CA SER A 2 -39.36 -5.96 -23.74
C SER A 2 -38.56 -6.55 -22.54
N THR A 3 -37.73 -7.54 -22.78
CA THR A 3 -36.79 -8.10 -21.80
C THR A 3 -35.59 -7.16 -21.72
N THR A 4 -35.58 -6.26 -20.74
CA THR A 4 -34.36 -5.56 -20.32
C THR A 4 -33.44 -6.60 -19.68
N GLY A 5 -32.33 -6.93 -20.35
CA GLY A 5 -31.29 -7.78 -19.78
C GLY A 5 -30.80 -7.17 -18.47
N GLY A 6 -30.76 -7.98 -17.40
CA GLY A 6 -30.24 -7.54 -16.11
C GLY A 6 -28.80 -7.07 -16.27
N GLU A 7 -28.52 -5.81 -15.96
CA GLU A 7 -27.19 -5.25 -16.01
C GLU A 7 -26.39 -5.78 -14.81
N VAL A 8 -25.25 -6.43 -15.05
CA VAL A 8 -24.37 -6.90 -13.97
C VAL A 8 -23.66 -5.70 -13.37
N GLU A 9 -23.88 -5.49 -12.08
CA GLU A 9 -23.26 -4.43 -11.30
C GLU A 9 -22.00 -4.97 -10.62
N VAL A 10 -20.90 -4.22 -10.71
CA VAL A 10 -19.63 -4.54 -10.05
C VAL A 10 -19.25 -3.36 -9.16
N LYS A 11 -19.10 -3.62 -7.87
CA LYS A 11 -18.67 -2.63 -6.87
C LYS A 11 -17.36 -3.07 -6.25
N ARG A 12 -16.34 -2.21 -6.28
CA ARG A 12 -15.09 -2.45 -5.51
C ARG A 12 -15.34 -2.06 -4.06
N VAL A 13 -15.14 -2.99 -3.14
CA VAL A 13 -15.38 -2.78 -1.70
C VAL A 13 -14.11 -2.66 -0.87
N PHE A 14 -12.97 -3.11 -1.41
CA PHE A 14 -11.69 -3.05 -0.71
C PHE A 14 -10.52 -2.81 -1.67
N ILE A 15 -9.55 -2.02 -1.19
CA ILE A 15 -8.19 -1.96 -1.71
C ILE A 15 -7.23 -2.04 -0.52
N GLY A 16 -6.31 -3.00 -0.54
CA GLY A 16 -5.15 -3.03 0.34
C GLY A 16 -3.89 -2.71 -0.47
N ALA A 17 -3.15 -1.68 -0.08
CA ALA A 17 -1.88 -1.30 -0.69
C ALA A 17 -0.98 -0.56 0.32
N GLY A 18 0.33 -0.79 0.23
CA GLY A 18 1.36 -0.06 0.95
C GLY A 18 1.98 1.03 0.09
N CYS A 19 2.60 2.00 0.77
CA CYS A 19 3.30 3.12 0.13
C CYS A 19 4.62 2.66 -0.53
N ASN A 20 4.96 3.23 -1.69
CA ASN A 20 6.31 3.07 -2.26
C ASN A 20 7.37 3.53 -1.25
N ARG A 21 8.51 2.85 -1.27
CA ARG A 21 9.63 3.08 -0.33
C ARG A 21 10.45 4.31 -0.72
N ILE A 22 9.80 5.47 -0.72
CA ILE A 22 10.32 6.74 -1.21
C ILE A 22 9.85 7.87 -0.28
N VAL A 23 10.75 8.81 0.01
CA VAL A 23 10.57 9.91 0.96
C VAL A 23 9.39 10.81 0.57
N ASN A 24 9.43 11.44 -0.60
CA ASN A 24 8.44 12.46 -1.02
C ASN A 24 7.13 11.87 -1.57
N ASN A 25 6.84 10.60 -1.28
CA ASN A 25 5.76 9.87 -1.93
C ASN A 25 4.35 10.26 -1.44
N ILE A 26 4.23 10.84 -0.26
CA ILE A 26 2.96 11.15 0.40
C ILE A 26 2.67 12.64 0.38
N SER A 27 1.38 12.98 0.27
CA SER A 27 0.91 14.35 0.50
C SER A 27 -0.49 14.34 1.12
N TRP A 28 -0.72 15.22 2.10
CA TRP A 28 -2.02 15.45 2.70
C TRP A 28 -2.67 16.71 2.14
N GLY A 29 -3.81 16.54 1.45
CA GLY A 29 -4.51 17.62 0.80
C GLY A 29 -5.46 18.38 1.71
N ALA A 30 -5.80 19.61 1.31
CA ALA A 30 -6.82 20.43 1.98
C ALA A 30 -8.22 19.79 1.98
N SER A 31 -8.49 18.84 1.07
CA SER A 31 -9.73 18.04 1.04
C SER A 31 -9.83 17.04 2.21
N GLY A 32 -8.76 16.88 2.99
CA GLY A 32 -8.65 15.89 4.06
C GLY A 32 -8.25 14.49 3.57
N LEU A 33 -8.10 14.30 2.26
CA LEU A 33 -7.60 13.06 1.66
C LEU A 33 -6.07 13.03 1.63
N VAL A 34 -5.52 11.82 1.70
CA VAL A 34 -4.07 11.58 1.59
C VAL A 34 -3.80 10.86 0.27
N SER A 35 -2.81 11.34 -0.47
CA SER A 35 -2.30 10.70 -1.68
C SER A 35 -0.96 10.02 -1.41
N PHE A 36 -0.73 8.89 -2.08
CA PHE A 36 0.56 8.21 -2.08
C PHE A 36 0.78 7.41 -3.36
N GLY A 37 2.03 7.20 -3.76
CA GLY A 37 2.36 6.27 -4.84
C GLY A 37 2.30 4.81 -4.38
N ALA A 38 1.58 3.96 -5.13
CA ALA A 38 1.54 2.52 -4.98
C ALA A 38 1.97 1.88 -6.31
N GLN A 39 3.22 1.44 -6.38
CA GLN A 39 3.92 1.09 -7.61
C GLN A 39 3.79 2.23 -8.65
N ASN A 40 3.17 2.02 -9.81
CA ASN A 40 2.95 3.04 -10.83
C ASN A 40 1.55 3.70 -10.77
N ALA A 41 0.75 3.41 -9.74
CA ALA A 41 -0.50 4.12 -9.48
C ALA A 41 -0.32 5.20 -8.40
N VAL A 42 -1.20 6.20 -8.43
CA VAL A 42 -1.42 7.10 -7.29
C VAL A 42 -2.63 6.61 -6.51
N ALA A 43 -2.45 6.16 -5.28
CA ALA A 43 -3.50 5.71 -4.38
C ALA A 43 -3.96 6.83 -3.45
N LEU A 44 -5.25 6.83 -3.13
CA LEU A 44 -5.90 7.85 -2.31
C LEU A 44 -6.61 7.18 -1.15
N PHE A 45 -6.33 7.61 0.07
CA PHE A 45 -7.04 7.11 1.25
C PHE A 45 -7.66 8.22 2.08
N CYS A 46 -8.72 7.84 2.80
CA CYS A 46 -9.39 8.71 3.76
C CYS A 46 -8.95 8.34 5.18
N PRO A 47 -8.23 9.22 5.89
CA PRO A 47 -7.81 8.99 7.27
C PRO A 47 -8.97 8.74 8.24
N LYS A 48 -10.15 9.31 7.97
CA LYS A 48 -11.34 9.15 8.82
C LYS A 48 -11.92 7.73 8.78
N THR A 49 -11.92 7.09 7.62
CA THR A 49 -12.39 5.69 7.48
C THR A 49 -11.26 4.67 7.56
N ALA A 50 -10.01 5.10 7.47
CA ALA A 50 -8.85 4.22 7.32
C ALA A 50 -8.96 3.29 6.10
N GLN A 51 -9.48 3.82 4.98
CA GLN A 51 -9.68 3.06 3.74
C GLN A 51 -9.07 3.76 2.54
N ILE A 52 -8.46 2.96 1.66
CA ILE A 52 -8.06 3.39 0.32
C ILE A 52 -9.33 3.45 -0.55
N LEU A 53 -9.63 4.63 -1.06
CA LEU A 53 -10.83 4.92 -1.83
C LEU A 53 -10.65 4.52 -3.30
N THR A 54 -9.50 4.85 -3.88
CA THR A 54 -9.20 4.59 -5.28
C THR A 54 -7.71 4.61 -5.61
N THR A 55 -7.39 4.14 -6.80
CA THR A 55 -6.07 4.20 -7.43
C THR A 55 -6.20 4.86 -8.79
N LEU A 56 -5.36 5.85 -9.10
CA LEU A 56 -5.34 6.56 -10.37
C LEU A 56 -4.31 5.91 -11.30
N PRO A 57 -4.75 5.30 -12.41
CA PRO A 57 -3.86 4.73 -13.42
C PRO A 57 -3.28 5.84 -14.30
N GLY A 58 -1.97 5.82 -14.59
CA GLY A 58 -1.39 6.74 -15.57
C GLY A 58 0.12 6.64 -15.73
N HIS A 59 0.86 6.59 -14.63
CA HIS A 59 2.31 6.46 -14.70
C HIS A 59 2.73 5.07 -15.21
N LYS A 60 3.85 5.03 -15.93
CA LYS A 60 4.45 3.78 -16.44
C LYS A 60 5.55 3.27 -15.53
N ALA A 61 6.22 4.17 -14.83
CA ALA A 61 7.22 3.88 -13.82
C ALA A 61 6.68 4.12 -12.40
N SER A 62 7.46 3.69 -11.40
CA SER A 62 7.10 3.88 -10.00
C SER A 62 6.87 5.36 -9.68
N VAL A 63 5.77 5.67 -9.01
CA VAL A 63 5.48 7.01 -8.50
C VAL A 63 6.45 7.32 -7.37
N ASN A 64 7.16 8.45 -7.49
CA ASN A 64 8.16 8.90 -6.52
C ASN A 64 7.63 9.98 -5.59
N CYS A 65 6.74 10.84 -6.09
CA CYS A 65 6.23 11.95 -5.33
C CYS A 65 4.80 12.33 -5.67
N THR A 66 4.06 12.80 -4.68
CA THR A 66 2.73 13.39 -4.82
C THR A 66 2.68 14.74 -4.10
N HIS A 67 1.90 15.69 -4.61
CA HIS A 67 1.75 17.01 -3.98
C HIS A 67 0.37 17.60 -4.27
N TRP A 68 -0.40 17.87 -3.22
CA TRP A 68 -1.71 18.50 -3.35
C TRP A 68 -1.61 20.02 -3.58
N LEU A 69 -2.51 20.53 -4.42
CA LEU A 69 -2.74 21.95 -4.64
C LEU A 69 -4.25 22.24 -4.51
N PRO A 70 -4.69 22.95 -3.46
CA PRO A 70 -3.91 23.40 -2.30
C PRO A 70 -3.50 22.27 -1.34
N CYS A 71 -2.29 22.37 -0.80
CA CYS A 71 -1.80 21.52 0.29
C CYS A 71 -2.41 21.91 1.64
N ASN A 72 -2.18 21.09 2.67
CA ASN A 72 -2.64 21.33 4.06
C ASN A 72 -2.31 22.74 4.58
N LYS A 73 -1.11 23.28 4.33
CA LYS A 73 -0.70 24.63 4.74
C LYS A 73 -1.57 25.74 4.15
N PHE A 74 -2.09 25.56 2.93
CA PHE A 74 -2.97 26.52 2.26
C PHE A 74 -4.44 26.10 2.32
N ALA A 75 -4.82 25.14 3.16
CA ALA A 75 -6.20 24.69 3.29
C ALA A 75 -7.17 25.83 3.65
N PHE A 76 -6.71 26.84 4.39
CA PHE A 76 -7.50 28.03 4.71
C PHE A 76 -7.89 28.86 3.48
N LYS A 77 -7.10 28.84 2.40
CA LYS A 77 -7.43 29.48 1.12
C LYS A 77 -8.42 28.63 0.28
N ALA A 78 -8.66 27.39 0.69
CA ALA A 78 -9.33 26.36 -0.09
C ALA A 78 -10.76 26.02 0.36
N LYS A 79 -11.28 26.65 1.42
CA LYS A 79 -12.55 26.24 2.07
C LYS A 79 -13.78 26.22 1.15
N HIS A 80 -13.73 26.96 0.04
CA HIS A 80 -14.81 27.06 -0.94
C HIS A 80 -14.43 26.52 -2.33
N LEU A 81 -13.27 25.85 -2.46
CA LEU A 81 -12.87 25.24 -3.73
C LEU A 81 -13.60 23.92 -3.91
N GLU A 82 -14.38 23.80 -4.97
CA GLU A 82 -15.04 22.54 -5.36
C GLU A 82 -14.05 21.53 -5.95
N HIS A 83 -13.07 22.05 -6.70
CA HIS A 83 -12.05 21.28 -7.38
C HIS A 83 -10.72 21.39 -6.64
N HIS A 84 -10.13 20.23 -6.33
CA HIS A 84 -8.78 20.12 -5.80
C HIS A 84 -7.89 19.46 -6.82
N TYR A 85 -6.62 19.88 -6.87
CA TYR A 85 -5.65 19.37 -7.83
C TYR A 85 -4.56 18.59 -7.13
N LEU A 86 -4.05 17.58 -7.81
CA LEU A 86 -2.97 16.73 -7.31
C LEU A 86 -1.92 16.61 -8.41
N LEU A 87 -0.66 16.86 -8.05
CA LEU A 87 0.49 16.61 -8.90
C LEU A 87 1.14 15.28 -8.49
N SER A 88 1.56 14.49 -9.46
CA SER A 88 2.37 13.30 -9.23
C SER A 88 3.57 13.24 -10.18
N GLY A 89 4.69 12.71 -9.69
CA GLY A 89 5.92 12.53 -10.45
C GLY A 89 6.45 11.10 -10.32
N ASP A 90 6.97 10.54 -11.41
CA ASP A 90 7.51 9.16 -11.43
C ASP A 90 9.03 9.08 -11.63
N ALA A 91 9.53 7.84 -11.57
CA ALA A 91 10.93 7.50 -11.73
C ALA A 91 11.48 7.71 -13.16
N ASP A 92 10.62 7.93 -14.16
CA ASP A 92 11.02 8.24 -15.54
C ASP A 92 11.00 9.75 -15.84
N GLY A 93 10.62 10.58 -14.88
CA GLY A 93 10.59 12.04 -15.02
C GLY A 93 9.26 12.59 -15.56
N VAL A 94 8.20 11.78 -15.58
CA VAL A 94 6.87 12.21 -16.01
C VAL A 94 6.15 12.90 -14.85
N LEU A 95 5.49 14.02 -15.16
CA LEU A 95 4.60 14.73 -14.25
C LEU A 95 3.16 14.62 -14.76
N ILE A 96 2.22 14.28 -13.88
CA ILE A 96 0.78 14.22 -14.19
C ILE A 96 0.01 15.13 -13.24
N LEU A 97 -0.96 15.85 -13.80
CA LEU A 97 -1.96 16.63 -13.08
C LEU A 97 -3.30 15.89 -13.05
N TRP A 98 -3.82 15.73 -11.84
CA TRP A 98 -5.13 15.16 -11.55
C TRP A 98 -6.04 16.22 -10.96
N GLU A 99 -7.34 16.05 -11.19
CA GLU A 99 -8.39 16.86 -10.58
C GLU A 99 -9.37 15.97 -9.83
N PHE A 100 -9.75 16.43 -8.64
CA PHE A 100 -10.75 15.82 -7.79
C PHE A 100 -11.92 16.78 -7.59
N SER A 101 -13.12 16.35 -7.98
CA SER A 101 -14.38 17.04 -7.69
C SER A 101 -14.93 16.55 -6.35
N ILE A 102 -15.11 17.45 -5.37
CA ILE A 102 -15.67 17.09 -4.05
C ILE A 102 -17.14 16.67 -4.18
N SER A 103 -17.91 17.39 -4.99
CA SER A 103 -19.35 17.17 -5.17
C SER A 103 -19.64 15.81 -5.80
N ASP A 104 -18.92 15.49 -6.87
CA ASP A 104 -19.09 14.24 -7.62
C ASP A 104 -18.29 13.06 -7.03
N LYS A 105 -17.31 13.35 -6.17
CA LYS A 105 -16.29 12.38 -5.70
C LYS A 105 -15.59 11.66 -6.86
N LYS A 106 -15.44 12.35 -8.00
CA LYS A 106 -14.84 11.82 -9.23
C LYS A 106 -13.46 12.39 -9.47
N TRP A 107 -12.65 11.56 -10.12
CA TRP A 107 -11.29 11.89 -10.51
C TRP A 107 -11.20 12.03 -12.02
N ARG A 108 -10.42 13.03 -12.45
CA ARG A 108 -10.11 13.27 -13.86
C ARG A 108 -8.60 13.38 -14.04
N HIS A 109 -8.08 12.68 -15.05
CA HIS A 109 -6.74 12.95 -15.55
C HIS A 109 -6.80 14.23 -16.39
N VAL A 110 -6.19 15.32 -15.91
CA VAL A 110 -6.26 16.62 -16.57
C VAL A 110 -5.21 16.68 -17.69
N LEU A 111 -3.94 16.50 -17.32
CA LEU A 111 -2.83 16.70 -18.24
C LEU A 111 -1.60 15.90 -17.80
N GLN A 112 -0.96 15.22 -18.75
CA GLN A 112 0.43 14.82 -18.60
C GLN A 112 1.30 15.98 -19.07
N LEU A 113 2.13 16.53 -18.17
CA LEU A 113 2.94 17.69 -18.49
C LEU A 113 4.03 17.30 -19.51
N PRO A 114 4.50 18.24 -20.34
CA PRO A 114 5.62 18.00 -21.25
C PRO A 114 6.80 17.40 -20.48
N GLN A 115 7.38 16.32 -21.02
CA GLN A 115 8.56 15.67 -20.43
C GLN A 115 9.73 16.65 -20.42
N SER A 116 9.90 17.30 -19.27
CA SER A 116 10.92 18.31 -19.02
C SER A 116 12.10 17.72 -18.25
N HIS A 117 11.86 16.69 -17.43
CA HIS A 117 12.88 15.93 -16.71
C HIS A 117 13.31 14.71 -17.51
N LYS A 118 14.62 14.43 -17.50
CA LYS A 118 15.23 13.29 -18.20
C LYS A 118 15.44 12.07 -17.31
N LYS A 119 15.27 12.24 -16.01
CA LYS A 119 15.37 11.21 -14.97
C LYS A 119 14.23 11.38 -13.96
N GLY A 120 14.11 10.44 -13.04
CA GLY A 120 13.05 10.43 -12.04
C GLY A 120 12.91 11.71 -11.24
N VAL A 121 11.65 12.14 -11.10
CA VAL A 121 11.25 13.29 -10.27
C VAL A 121 11.54 12.93 -8.81
N THR A 122 12.21 13.82 -8.09
CA THR A 122 12.63 13.60 -6.69
C THR A 122 11.75 14.33 -5.69
N CYS A 123 11.21 15.50 -6.02
CA CYS A 123 10.36 16.31 -5.15
C CYS A 123 9.49 17.28 -5.96
N ILE A 124 8.29 17.57 -5.45
CA ILE A 124 7.37 18.59 -5.94
C ILE A 124 6.95 19.45 -4.75
N THR A 125 6.94 20.76 -4.93
CA THR A 125 6.41 21.72 -3.95
C THR A 125 5.61 22.79 -4.67
N GLY A 126 4.56 23.34 -4.05
CA GLY A 126 3.83 24.45 -4.64
C GLY A 126 3.08 25.29 -3.62
N ILE A 127 2.72 26.50 -4.05
CA ILE A 127 1.97 27.47 -3.25
C ILE A 127 0.79 28.01 -4.03
N MET A 128 -0.25 28.39 -3.30
CA MET A 128 -1.36 29.17 -3.83
C MET A 128 -1.01 30.66 -3.75
N VAL A 129 -0.82 31.30 -4.90
CA VAL A 129 -0.59 32.75 -5.00
C VAL A 129 -1.91 33.48 -4.82
N SER A 130 -2.94 33.05 -5.54
CA SER A 130 -4.31 33.56 -5.45
C SER A 130 -5.30 32.39 -5.30
N GLN A 131 -6.61 32.65 -5.40
CA GLN A 131 -7.61 31.56 -5.49
C GLN A 131 -7.61 30.89 -6.87
N THR A 132 -7.07 31.56 -7.89
CA THR A 132 -7.06 31.09 -9.29
C THR A 132 -5.67 30.69 -9.77
N ASP A 133 -4.61 31.09 -9.08
CA ASP A 133 -3.25 30.90 -9.57
C ASP A 133 -2.38 30.20 -8.51
N ALA A 134 -1.63 29.19 -8.97
CA ALA A 134 -0.65 28.48 -8.21
C ALA A 134 0.70 28.46 -8.93
N ILE A 135 1.77 28.42 -8.15
CA ILE A 135 3.13 28.22 -8.66
C ILE A 135 3.67 26.97 -7.99
N PHE A 136 4.25 26.07 -8.78
CA PHE A 136 4.90 24.88 -8.25
C PHE A 136 6.27 24.68 -8.88
N ALA A 137 7.15 24.03 -8.13
CA ALA A 137 8.47 23.63 -8.57
C ALA A 137 8.60 22.10 -8.48
N SER A 138 9.33 21.53 -9.44
CA SER A 138 9.61 20.10 -9.54
C SER A 138 11.09 19.91 -9.77
N THR A 139 11.72 18.96 -9.08
CA THR A 139 13.14 18.63 -9.24
C THR A 139 13.31 17.18 -9.66
N SER A 140 14.42 16.89 -10.34
CA SER A 140 14.77 15.55 -10.81
C SER A 140 16.19 15.16 -10.44
N SER A 141 16.43 13.85 -10.49
CA SER A 141 17.76 13.24 -10.38
C SER A 141 18.72 13.63 -11.52
N ASP A 142 18.25 14.36 -12.53
CA ASP A 142 19.09 14.95 -13.59
C ASP A 142 19.74 16.29 -13.19
N GLY A 143 19.42 16.85 -12.01
CA GLY A 143 19.96 18.13 -11.53
C GLY A 143 19.20 19.36 -12.02
N VAL A 144 18.05 19.17 -12.67
CA VAL A 144 17.18 20.25 -13.15
C VAL A 144 16.03 20.49 -12.18
N VAL A 145 15.75 21.77 -11.93
CA VAL A 145 14.55 22.23 -11.21
C VAL A 145 13.70 23.05 -12.16
N ASN A 146 12.48 22.58 -12.45
CA ASN A 146 11.52 23.29 -13.28
C ASN A 146 10.50 24.00 -12.41
N VAL A 147 10.27 25.29 -12.67
CA VAL A 147 9.24 26.11 -12.05
C VAL A 147 8.11 26.34 -13.04
N TRP A 148 6.89 26.17 -12.56
CA TRP A 148 5.68 26.15 -13.37
C TRP A 148 4.64 27.11 -12.81
N GLU A 149 3.85 27.67 -13.69
CA GLU A 149 2.64 28.42 -13.37
C GLU A 149 1.43 27.57 -13.73
N MET A 150 0.45 27.57 -12.83
CA MET A 150 -0.82 26.88 -13.00
C MET A 150 -1.94 27.88 -12.75
N ILE A 151 -2.85 27.99 -13.72
CA ILE A 151 -4.03 28.83 -13.62
C ILE A 151 -5.24 27.90 -13.65
N PHE A 152 -6.05 27.96 -12.60
CA PHE A 152 -7.27 27.20 -12.43
C PHE A 152 -8.38 27.79 -13.32
N PRO A 153 -9.29 26.95 -13.84
CA PRO A 153 -10.36 27.42 -14.70
C PRO A 153 -11.29 28.38 -13.95
N SER A 154 -11.69 29.47 -14.62
CA SER A 154 -12.66 30.43 -14.09
C SER A 154 -14.11 29.97 -14.22
N THR A 155 -14.37 28.93 -15.02
CA THR A 155 -15.70 28.35 -15.27
C THR A 155 -15.72 26.86 -14.92
N LEU A 156 -16.84 26.37 -14.36
CA LEU A 156 -17.06 24.95 -14.09
C LEU A 156 -16.80 24.12 -15.36
N GLY A 157 -15.88 23.15 -15.29
CA GLY A 157 -15.52 22.29 -16.42
C GLY A 157 -14.53 22.87 -17.44
N GLY A 158 -13.95 24.04 -17.18
CA GLY A 158 -12.79 24.52 -17.94
C GLY A 158 -11.52 23.71 -17.65
N ASP A 159 -10.52 23.81 -18.52
CA ASP A 159 -9.24 23.13 -18.31
C ASP A 159 -8.21 24.07 -17.65
N CYS A 160 -7.40 23.52 -16.75
CA CYS A 160 -6.27 24.23 -16.17
C CYS A 160 -5.22 24.52 -17.24
N THR A 161 -4.65 25.73 -17.21
CA THR A 161 -3.47 26.03 -18.02
C THR A 161 -2.22 25.87 -17.18
N VAL A 162 -1.29 25.03 -17.64
CA VAL A 162 0.02 24.82 -17.00
C VAL A 162 1.12 25.24 -17.97
N SER A 163 2.01 26.12 -17.53
CA SER A 163 3.15 26.58 -18.33
C SER A 163 4.46 26.49 -17.55
N CYS A 164 5.53 26.06 -18.22
CA CYS A 164 6.86 26.08 -17.63
C CYS A 164 7.42 27.50 -17.69
N LEU A 165 7.64 28.11 -16.53
CA LEU A 165 8.21 29.46 -16.44
C LEU A 165 9.72 29.42 -16.63
N GLU A 166 10.39 28.47 -15.99
CA GLU A 166 11.85 28.42 -15.97
C GLU A 166 12.39 27.03 -15.64
N SER A 167 13.56 26.70 -16.20
CA SER A 167 14.35 25.51 -15.89
C SER A 167 15.71 25.94 -15.32
N LEU A 168 15.93 25.66 -14.04
CA LEU A 168 17.13 25.98 -13.29
C LEU A 168 18.07 24.78 -13.28
N PHE A 169 19.32 24.95 -13.71
CA PHE A 169 20.34 23.91 -13.67
C PHE A 169 21.24 24.09 -12.44
N ILE A 170 21.15 23.17 -11.47
CA ILE A 170 21.78 23.32 -10.15
C ILE A 170 22.97 22.36 -10.03
N GLY A 171 23.98 22.62 -10.87
CA GLY A 171 25.21 21.83 -10.87
C GLY A 171 24.97 20.33 -11.11
N SER A 172 25.89 19.50 -10.64
CA SER A 172 25.84 18.05 -10.87
C SER A 172 25.11 17.25 -9.79
N LYS A 173 24.72 17.90 -8.69
CA LYS A 173 24.11 17.22 -7.53
C LYS A 173 22.59 17.39 -7.57
N PRO A 174 21.81 16.30 -7.51
CA PRO A 174 20.36 16.38 -7.56
C PRO A 174 19.80 17.00 -6.29
N MET A 175 18.77 17.84 -6.45
CA MET A 175 17.99 18.36 -5.33
C MET A 175 16.90 17.36 -4.96
N VAL A 176 16.68 17.17 -3.66
CA VAL A 176 15.70 16.21 -3.10
C VAL A 176 14.68 16.87 -2.19
N ALA A 177 14.89 18.14 -1.82
CA ALA A 177 13.98 18.94 -1.02
C ALA A 177 13.79 20.31 -1.67
N LEU A 178 12.53 20.75 -1.78
CA LEU A 178 12.17 22.07 -2.28
C LEU A 178 11.17 22.72 -1.33
N SER A 179 11.30 24.03 -1.12
CA SER A 179 10.26 24.83 -0.46
C SER A 179 10.12 26.18 -1.15
N LEU A 180 8.89 26.60 -1.40
CA LEU A 180 8.57 27.84 -2.08
C LEU A 180 7.72 28.72 -1.16
N ALA A 181 7.97 30.03 -1.13
CA ALA A 181 7.19 30.97 -0.34
C ALA A 181 7.16 32.38 -0.93
N GLU A 182 6.19 33.18 -0.49
CA GLU A 182 6.15 34.63 -0.72
C GLU A 182 7.02 35.35 0.30
N LEU A 183 7.86 36.27 -0.16
CA LEU A 183 8.72 37.08 0.71
C LEU A 183 7.93 38.23 1.36
N PRO A 184 8.21 38.57 2.63
CA PRO A 184 7.56 39.67 3.33
C PRO A 184 7.83 41.06 2.71
N GLY A 185 6.93 42.02 2.91
CA GLY A 185 7.11 43.43 2.56
C GLY A 185 6.72 43.85 1.13
N ASN A 186 6.86 42.98 0.14
CA ASN A 186 6.48 43.28 -1.26
C ASN A 186 5.64 42.15 -1.85
N THR A 187 4.43 42.49 -2.34
CA THR A 187 3.51 41.51 -2.90
C THR A 187 4.06 40.89 -4.19
N GLY A 188 4.10 39.56 -4.24
CA GLY A 188 4.51 38.79 -5.42
C GLY A 188 6.02 38.54 -5.56
N HIS A 189 6.85 38.89 -4.58
CA HIS A 189 8.22 38.38 -4.52
C HIS A 189 8.23 36.95 -3.99
N LEU A 190 8.95 36.05 -4.66
CA LEU A 190 9.02 34.64 -4.29
C LEU A 190 10.45 34.25 -3.92
N VAL A 191 10.55 33.30 -3.00
CA VAL A 191 11.80 32.61 -2.65
C VAL A 191 11.62 31.11 -2.81
N LEU A 192 12.60 30.47 -3.46
CA LEU A 192 12.72 29.04 -3.62
C LEU A 192 13.97 28.57 -2.88
N ALA A 193 13.77 27.74 -1.86
CA ALA A 193 14.82 27.04 -1.14
C ALA A 193 14.98 25.62 -1.68
N MET A 194 16.22 25.19 -1.86
CA MET A 194 16.54 23.90 -2.46
C MET A 194 17.66 23.22 -1.69
N GLY A 195 17.46 21.94 -1.40
CA GLY A 195 18.38 21.09 -0.67
C GLY A 195 18.57 19.77 -1.41
N GLY A 196 19.79 19.23 -1.40
CA GLY A 196 20.15 18.07 -2.19
C GLY A 196 21.18 17.18 -1.52
N LEU A 197 21.95 16.47 -2.36
CA LEU A 197 23.09 15.65 -1.95
C LEU A 197 24.34 16.49 -1.59
N ASP A 198 24.11 17.63 -0.93
CA ASP A 198 25.11 18.51 -0.37
C ASP A 198 24.62 19.09 0.96
N ASN A 199 25.52 19.77 1.65
CA ASN A 199 25.31 20.27 3.00
C ASN A 199 24.88 21.74 3.04
N LYS A 200 24.29 22.23 1.94
CA LYS A 200 23.94 23.63 1.76
C LYS A 200 22.49 23.78 1.35
N VAL A 201 21.86 24.83 1.84
CA VAL A 201 20.55 25.27 1.31
C VAL A 201 20.78 26.35 0.28
N HIS A 202 20.34 26.11 -0.96
CA HIS A 202 20.44 27.05 -2.07
C HIS A 202 19.18 27.91 -2.12
N LEU A 203 19.33 29.23 -2.09
CA LEU A 203 18.22 30.17 -2.17
C LEU A 203 18.21 30.89 -3.51
N TYR A 204 17.05 30.87 -4.16
CA TYR A 204 16.77 31.62 -5.38
C TYR A 204 15.58 32.53 -5.11
N CYS A 205 15.60 33.73 -5.66
CA CYS A 205 14.51 34.69 -5.52
C CYS A 205 14.00 35.13 -6.88
N ARG A 206 12.70 35.38 -6.97
CA ARG A 206 12.02 35.91 -8.15
C ARG A 206 11.26 37.17 -7.78
N GLN A 207 11.43 38.22 -8.58
CA GLN A 207 10.57 39.40 -8.54
C GLN A 207 9.24 39.12 -9.24
N ARG A 208 8.21 39.93 -8.99
CA ARG A 208 6.83 39.71 -9.50
C ARG A 208 6.75 39.31 -10.98
N THR A 209 7.55 39.93 -11.84
CA THR A 209 7.59 39.66 -13.30
C THR A 209 8.97 39.27 -13.81
N GLY A 210 9.81 38.64 -12.98
CA GLY A 210 11.19 38.28 -13.31
C GLY A 210 11.46 36.77 -13.39
N LYS A 211 12.73 36.43 -13.66
CA LYS A 211 13.28 35.08 -13.53
C LYS A 211 13.77 34.82 -12.11
N PHE A 212 13.87 33.55 -11.72
CA PHE A 212 14.56 33.16 -10.50
C PHE A 212 16.06 33.40 -10.66
N VAL A 213 16.60 34.23 -9.77
CA VAL A 213 18.03 34.50 -9.69
C VAL A 213 18.56 33.90 -8.42
N ARG A 214 19.73 33.27 -8.51
CA ARG A 214 20.44 32.74 -7.35
C ARG A 214 20.78 33.88 -6.38
N ALA A 215 20.26 33.80 -5.16
CA ALA A 215 20.46 34.82 -4.14
C ALA A 215 21.68 34.50 -3.26
N CYS A 216 21.65 33.37 -2.54
CA CYS A 216 22.73 32.99 -1.63
C CYS A 216 22.69 31.49 -1.27
N GLU A 217 23.70 31.02 -0.51
CA GLU A 217 23.77 29.67 0.07
C GLU A 217 23.79 29.76 1.59
N LEU A 218 23.05 28.90 2.29
CA LEU A 218 23.13 28.73 3.74
C LEU A 218 24.03 27.54 4.06
N LYS A 219 25.11 27.78 4.81
CA LYS A 219 26.14 26.78 5.13
C LYS A 219 26.18 26.55 6.65
N ALA A 220 25.46 25.55 7.12
CA ALA A 220 25.54 25.12 8.52
C ALA A 220 25.34 23.62 8.75
N HIS A 221 24.76 22.90 7.78
CA HIS A 221 24.67 21.45 7.84
C HIS A 221 26.02 20.80 7.55
N THR A 222 26.24 19.61 8.10
CA THR A 222 27.47 18.83 7.86
C THR A 222 27.25 17.67 6.89
N ASP A 223 26.00 17.37 6.55
CA ASP A 223 25.61 16.29 5.63
C ASP A 223 24.42 16.70 4.75
N TRP A 224 23.90 15.78 3.93
CA TRP A 224 22.85 16.05 2.93
C TRP A 224 21.57 16.63 3.54
N ILE A 225 20.99 17.61 2.84
CA ILE A 225 19.68 18.18 3.20
C ILE A 225 18.58 17.21 2.77
N ARG A 226 17.62 16.95 3.67
CA ARG A 226 16.53 15.98 3.43
C ARG A 226 15.16 16.62 3.28
N SER A 227 14.86 17.66 4.05
CA SER A 227 13.60 18.40 3.95
C SER A 227 13.79 19.88 4.23
N LEU A 228 12.90 20.67 3.64
CA LEU A 228 12.87 22.12 3.74
C LEU A 228 11.41 22.57 3.82
N ASP A 229 11.11 23.48 4.74
CA ASP A 229 9.78 24.07 4.80
C ASP A 229 9.78 25.52 5.26
N PHE A 230 9.21 26.42 4.45
CA PHE A 230 9.01 27.82 4.81
C PHE A 230 7.75 28.00 5.66
N SER A 231 7.81 28.86 6.67
CA SER A 231 6.61 29.33 7.38
C SER A 231 5.81 30.28 6.50
N LEU A 232 4.58 30.60 6.90
CA LEU A 232 3.92 31.81 6.45
C LEU A 232 4.65 33.06 6.96
N PRO A 233 4.52 34.21 6.29
CA PRO A 233 5.09 35.46 6.77
C PRO A 233 4.57 35.82 8.17
N ILE A 234 5.51 36.14 9.07
CA ILE A 234 5.24 36.55 10.44
C ILE A 234 5.00 38.06 10.46
N CYS A 235 3.80 38.44 10.87
CA CYS A 235 3.40 39.83 11.00
C CYS A 235 3.78 40.42 12.37
N THR A 236 4.42 41.58 12.36
CA THR A 236 4.69 42.41 13.55
C THR A 236 4.04 43.77 13.31
N SER A 237 3.21 44.25 14.24
CA SER A 237 2.48 45.52 14.09
C SER A 237 1.60 45.63 12.83
N GLY A 238 1.09 44.49 12.32
CA GLY A 238 0.22 44.45 11.13
C GLY A 238 0.97 44.31 9.79
N GLU A 239 2.30 44.44 9.78
CA GLU A 239 3.12 44.25 8.59
C GLU A 239 3.87 42.92 8.64
N ALA A 240 3.93 42.21 7.51
CA ALA A 240 4.76 41.01 7.38
C ALA A 240 6.23 41.41 7.32
N VAL A 241 7.01 41.13 8.37
CA VAL A 241 8.40 41.63 8.51
C VAL A 241 9.43 40.51 8.41
N SER A 242 9.03 39.25 8.68
CA SER A 242 9.95 38.11 8.62
C SER A 242 9.27 36.83 8.17
N ILE A 243 10.06 35.87 7.72
CA ILE A 243 9.64 34.51 7.39
C ILE A 243 10.70 33.54 7.91
N LEU A 244 10.28 32.36 8.34
CA LEU A 244 11.17 31.31 8.83
C LEU A 244 11.31 30.20 7.79
N LEU A 245 12.50 29.60 7.73
CA LEU A 245 12.76 28.37 6.99
C LEU A 245 13.27 27.33 7.96
N VAL A 246 12.64 26.15 7.98
CA VAL A 246 13.18 25.00 8.69
C VAL A 246 13.89 24.07 7.70
N SER A 247 15.03 23.52 8.08
CA SER A 247 15.79 22.54 7.29
C SER A 247 16.21 21.34 8.14
N SER A 248 16.10 20.14 7.58
CA SER A 248 16.58 18.89 8.18
C SER A 248 17.66 18.22 7.34
N SER A 249 18.48 17.38 7.97
CA SER A 249 19.62 16.74 7.33
C SER A 249 19.92 15.35 7.90
N GLN A 250 20.73 14.59 7.14
CA GLN A 250 21.37 13.37 7.62
C GLN A 250 22.35 13.61 8.78
N ASP A 251 22.71 14.87 9.05
CA ASP A 251 23.47 15.24 10.24
C ASP A 251 22.67 15.16 11.56
N LYS A 252 21.44 14.64 11.51
CA LYS A 252 20.49 14.47 12.63
C LYS A 252 19.96 15.78 13.21
N GLY A 253 20.44 16.93 12.73
CA GLY A 253 20.06 18.24 13.22
C GLY A 253 18.97 18.90 12.38
N ILE A 254 18.12 19.67 13.07
CA ILE A 254 17.13 20.55 12.44
C ILE A 254 17.57 22.00 12.68
N ARG A 255 17.53 22.85 11.66
CA ARG A 255 17.93 24.25 11.75
C ARG A 255 16.78 25.17 11.36
N ILE A 256 16.58 26.21 12.15
CA ILE A 256 15.60 27.26 11.89
C ILE A 256 16.35 28.51 11.45
N TRP A 257 16.00 29.02 10.28
CA TRP A 257 16.60 30.20 9.66
C TRP A 257 15.56 31.31 9.62
N LYS A 258 15.92 32.47 10.15
CA LYS A 258 15.08 33.67 10.11
C LYS A 258 15.50 34.55 8.96
N MET A 259 14.53 34.97 8.13
CA MET A 259 14.74 35.95 7.07
C MET A 259 13.91 37.20 7.39
N ALA A 260 14.57 38.28 7.79
CA ALA A 260 13.93 39.53 8.20
C ALA A 260 14.16 40.66 7.19
N LEU A 261 13.11 41.40 6.82
CA LEU A 261 13.19 42.53 5.90
C LEU A 261 14.08 43.65 6.49
N ARG A 262 15.04 44.15 5.71
CA ARG A 262 15.92 45.27 6.08
C ARG A 262 15.23 46.61 5.75
N GLY A 263 14.56 47.20 6.76
CA GLY A 263 13.98 48.57 6.80
C GLY A 263 12.49 48.53 7.20
N SER A 264 12.02 48.95 8.39
CA SER A 264 12.20 50.20 9.16
C SER A 264 13.06 50.10 10.44
N LEU A 265 14.36 50.40 10.33
CA LEU A 265 15.26 50.71 11.46
C LEU A 265 16.16 51.91 11.08
N ALA A 266 15.55 52.91 10.45
CA ALA A 266 16.21 54.13 9.99
C ALA A 266 15.76 55.36 10.79
N GLU A 267 15.68 55.27 12.12
CA GLU A 267 15.75 56.43 13.03
C GLU A 267 16.41 56.02 14.35
N THR A 268 17.73 55.86 14.34
CA THR A 268 18.59 56.16 15.51
C THR A 268 20.05 56.29 15.06
N LYS A 269 20.32 57.20 14.13
CA LYS A 269 21.63 57.87 14.11
C LYS A 269 21.59 58.98 15.16
N GLY A 270 21.87 58.60 16.40
CA GLY A 270 21.90 59.51 17.55
C GLY A 270 22.87 59.02 18.61
N THR A 271 24.11 59.53 18.52
CA THR A 271 25.17 59.56 19.54
C THR A 271 25.82 58.25 19.99
N ASP A 272 27.15 58.24 19.87
CA ASP A 272 28.10 57.30 20.46
C ASP A 272 27.71 56.87 21.87
N LYS A 273 27.21 55.64 21.99
CA LYS A 273 27.36 54.83 23.21
C LYS A 273 27.93 53.50 22.79
N LYS A 274 29.06 53.14 23.41
CA LYS A 274 29.72 51.83 23.36
C LYS A 274 28.66 50.74 23.29
N VAL A 275 28.54 50.10 22.13
CA VAL A 275 27.75 48.89 21.95
C VAL A 275 28.44 47.81 22.75
N GLU A 276 27.88 47.42 23.89
CA GLU A 276 28.15 46.12 24.48
C GLU A 276 27.80 45.07 23.42
N ILE A 277 28.81 44.38 22.92
CA ILE A 277 28.66 43.26 22.00
C ILE A 277 27.96 42.16 22.79
N SER A 278 26.63 42.12 22.69
CA SER A 278 25.85 41.02 23.21
C SER A 278 26.05 39.80 22.31
N LEU A 279 26.04 38.61 22.91
CA LEU A 279 26.22 37.33 22.23
C LEU A 279 25.18 37.09 21.11
N ALA A 280 24.12 37.90 21.01
CA ALA A 280 23.08 37.82 19.98
C ALA A 280 23.52 38.27 18.56
N SER A 281 24.69 38.89 18.43
CA SER A 281 25.31 39.26 17.15
C SER A 281 25.95 38.07 16.39
N TYR A 282 25.90 36.85 16.93
CA TYR A 282 26.93 35.84 16.64
C TYR A 282 26.83 35.03 15.34
N ILE A 283 25.76 35.07 14.54
CA ILE A 283 25.80 34.46 13.20
C ILE A 283 24.87 35.20 12.23
N GLU A 284 25.17 36.47 11.93
CA GLU A 284 24.59 37.12 10.75
C GLU A 284 25.00 36.32 9.49
N GLY A 285 23.99 35.73 8.85
CA GLY A 285 24.14 35.02 7.59
C GLY A 285 24.14 35.96 6.38
N PRO A 286 24.06 35.40 5.16
CA PRO A 286 24.06 36.19 3.94
C PRO A 286 22.82 37.09 3.84
N VAL A 287 22.93 38.14 3.03
CA VAL A 287 21.82 39.03 2.69
C VAL A 287 21.17 38.55 1.41
N LEU A 288 19.87 38.29 1.45
CA LEU A 288 19.07 37.98 0.27
C LEU A 288 18.52 39.28 -0.31
N VAL A 289 18.72 39.52 -1.61
CA VAL A 289 18.21 40.72 -2.29
C VAL A 289 17.20 40.28 -3.34
N ALA A 290 15.96 40.78 -3.23
CA ALA A 290 14.89 40.53 -4.18
C ALA A 290 14.31 41.88 -4.65
N GLY A 291 14.76 42.35 -5.82
CA GLY A 291 14.38 43.67 -6.32
C GLY A 291 14.94 44.79 -5.44
N SER A 292 14.06 45.68 -4.97
CA SER A 292 14.40 46.77 -4.04
C SER A 292 14.42 46.35 -2.57
N SER A 293 13.93 45.15 -2.24
CA SER A 293 13.95 44.62 -0.88
C SER A 293 15.22 43.84 -0.61
N SER A 294 15.74 43.97 0.61
CA SER A 294 16.81 43.12 1.11
C SER A 294 16.40 42.48 2.43
N TYR A 295 16.87 41.27 2.69
CA TYR A 295 16.49 40.47 3.85
C TYR A 295 17.75 39.97 4.55
N GLN A 296 17.85 40.20 5.86
CA GLN A 296 18.89 39.62 6.70
C GLN A 296 18.52 38.18 7.02
N ILE A 297 19.39 37.23 6.68
CA ILE A 297 19.23 35.85 7.10
C ILE A 297 20.09 35.60 8.35
N SER A 298 19.54 34.95 9.36
CA SER A 298 20.29 34.53 10.55
C SER A 298 19.88 33.11 10.94
N LEU A 299 20.81 32.33 11.50
CA LEU A 299 20.45 31.08 12.15
C LEU A 299 19.77 31.41 13.48
N GLU A 300 18.50 31.03 13.63
CA GLU A 300 17.69 31.32 14.82
C GLU A 300 17.83 30.23 15.87
N SER A 301 17.77 28.96 15.47
CA SER A 301 17.85 27.83 16.41
C SER A 301 18.38 26.56 15.74
N LEU A 302 19.01 25.71 16.54
CA LEU A 302 19.44 24.36 16.20
C LEU A 302 18.70 23.39 17.13
N LEU A 303 17.88 22.51 16.57
CA LEU A 303 17.16 21.48 17.33
C LEU A 303 17.89 20.15 17.21
N ILE A 304 18.10 19.49 18.34
CA ILE A 304 18.77 18.20 18.46
C ILE A 304 17.89 17.31 19.34
N GLY A 305 17.63 16.08 18.90
CA GLY A 305 16.87 15.10 19.68
C GLY A 305 16.64 13.77 18.97
N HIS A 306 16.67 13.75 17.64
CA HIS A 306 16.66 12.50 16.86
C HIS A 306 18.00 11.76 16.94
N GLU A 307 17.92 10.43 16.92
CA GLU A 307 19.08 9.53 17.02
C GLU A 307 19.61 9.09 15.64
N ASP A 308 18.86 9.36 14.58
CA ASP A 308 19.20 9.04 13.18
C ASP A 308 18.79 10.18 12.22
N TRP A 309 18.87 9.95 10.91
CA TRP A 309 18.61 10.92 9.86
C TRP A 309 17.18 11.46 9.94
N VAL A 310 17.06 12.79 9.90
CA VAL A 310 15.76 13.48 9.92
C VAL A 310 15.27 13.68 8.48
N TYR A 311 14.34 12.85 8.04
CA TYR A 311 13.88 12.83 6.65
C TYR A 311 12.89 13.94 6.30
N SER A 312 12.02 14.33 7.24
CA SER A 312 11.03 15.39 6.99
C SER A 312 10.96 16.39 8.13
N VAL A 313 10.68 17.64 7.76
CA VAL A 313 10.28 18.72 8.67
C VAL A 313 9.16 19.52 8.02
N GLU A 314 8.12 19.84 8.80
CA GLU A 314 6.95 20.57 8.33
C GLU A 314 6.42 21.52 9.41
N TRP A 315 6.12 22.76 9.05
CA TRP A 315 5.44 23.70 9.96
C TRP A 315 3.97 23.30 10.16
N GLU A 316 3.47 23.46 11.39
CA GLU A 316 2.05 23.25 11.68
C GLU A 316 1.16 24.15 10.79
N PRO A 317 0.07 23.62 10.22
CA PRO A 317 -0.84 24.40 9.39
C PRO A 317 -1.47 25.59 10.14
N PRO A 318 -1.84 26.67 9.44
CA PRO A 318 -2.46 27.84 10.06
C PRO A 318 -3.85 27.55 10.61
N SER A 319 -4.13 28.04 11.82
CA SER A 319 -5.45 27.97 12.45
C SER A 319 -6.15 29.33 12.45
N ALA A 320 -7.48 29.33 12.49
CA ALA A 320 -8.29 30.55 12.53
C ALA A 320 -8.17 31.23 13.90
N THR A 321 -7.95 32.55 13.91
CA THR A 321 -7.76 33.34 15.15
C THR A 321 -9.05 33.85 15.78
N SER A 322 -10.18 33.82 15.06
CA SER A 322 -11.50 34.27 15.52
C SER A 322 -12.62 33.32 15.08
N SER A 323 -13.74 33.31 15.81
CA SER A 323 -14.97 32.58 15.47
C SER A 323 -15.51 32.90 14.08
N ASP A 324 -15.16 34.07 13.54
CA ASP A 324 -15.67 34.60 12.29
C ASP A 324 -14.78 34.22 11.08
N GLY A 325 -13.63 33.57 11.31
CA GLY A 325 -12.79 32.99 10.25
C GLY A 325 -12.00 33.98 9.38
N ILE A 326 -11.93 35.26 9.77
CA ILE A 326 -11.34 36.36 8.96
C ILE A 326 -9.81 36.46 9.11
N GLY A 327 -9.24 36.00 10.23
CA GLY A 327 -7.79 35.98 10.48
C GLY A 327 -7.24 34.56 10.65
N TYR A 328 -6.07 34.29 10.07
CA TYR A 328 -5.32 33.04 10.25
C TYR A 328 -3.93 33.35 10.80
N LYS A 329 -3.48 32.54 11.76
CA LYS A 329 -2.13 32.63 12.31
C LYS A 329 -1.50 31.26 12.30
N GLN A 330 -0.28 31.17 11.78
CA GLN A 330 0.49 29.94 11.85
C GLN A 330 1.11 29.79 13.25
N PRO A 331 0.92 28.65 13.93
CA PRO A 331 1.63 28.34 15.16
C PRO A 331 3.14 28.23 14.93
N LEU A 332 3.95 28.61 15.92
CA LEU A 332 5.39 28.33 15.93
C LEU A 332 5.59 26.89 16.42
N SER A 333 5.33 25.94 15.53
CA SER A 333 5.29 24.52 15.84
C SER A 333 5.78 23.75 14.63
N ILE A 334 6.75 22.87 14.84
CA ILE A 334 7.41 22.09 13.78
C ILE A 334 7.22 20.61 14.08
N LEU A 335 6.84 19.84 13.07
CA LEU A 335 6.87 18.39 13.10
C LEU A 335 8.14 17.89 12.41
N SER A 336 8.81 16.91 13.01
CA SER A 336 9.90 16.17 12.38
C SER A 336 9.65 14.67 12.40
N ALA A 337 10.13 13.95 11.37
CA ALA A 337 10.14 12.49 11.33
C ALA A 337 11.52 11.98 10.92
N SER A 338 11.92 10.85 11.52
CA SER A 338 13.29 10.35 11.47
C SER A 338 13.37 8.84 11.22
N MET A 339 14.53 8.42 10.74
CA MET A 339 14.89 7.01 10.53
C MET A 339 15.00 6.21 11.84
N ASP A 340 14.99 6.88 12.99
CA ASP A 340 14.91 6.26 14.32
C ASP A 340 13.48 5.81 14.70
N LYS A 341 12.52 5.90 13.77
CA LYS A 341 11.10 5.54 13.96
C LYS A 341 10.39 6.42 15.00
N THR A 342 10.85 7.65 15.18
CA THR A 342 10.18 8.66 16.00
C THR A 342 9.68 9.85 15.17
N MET A 343 8.59 10.45 15.63
CA MET A 343 8.16 11.78 15.24
C MET A 343 8.17 12.70 16.45
N MET A 344 8.61 13.94 16.26
CA MET A 344 8.71 14.93 17.33
C MET A 344 7.99 16.21 16.95
N ILE A 345 7.27 16.82 17.91
CA ILE A 345 6.71 18.17 17.79
C ILE A 345 7.58 19.13 18.61
N TRP A 346 8.05 20.18 17.96
CA TRP A 346 8.92 21.19 18.54
C TRP A 346 8.19 22.52 18.67
N GLN A 347 8.25 23.14 19.85
CA GLN A 347 7.65 24.45 20.11
C GLN A 347 8.58 25.31 20.99
N PRO A 348 8.62 26.64 20.78
CA PRO A 348 9.32 27.54 21.68
C PRO A 348 8.57 27.63 23.02
N GLU A 349 9.30 27.44 24.11
CA GLU A 349 8.78 27.62 25.45
C GLU A 349 8.32 29.08 25.65
N ARG A 350 7.13 29.28 26.24
CA ARG A 350 6.48 30.60 26.34
C ARG A 350 7.30 31.66 27.08
N THR A 351 8.14 31.26 28.02
CA THR A 351 8.90 32.14 28.92
C THR A 351 10.28 32.45 28.36
N THR A 352 11.02 31.43 27.91
CA THR A 352 12.41 31.55 27.48
C THR A 352 12.56 31.75 25.97
N GLY A 353 11.55 31.34 25.18
CA GLY A 353 11.63 31.27 23.72
C GLY A 353 12.51 30.14 23.19
N ILE A 354 13.05 29.28 24.07
CA ILE A 354 13.89 28.15 23.69
C ILE A 354 13.00 27.06 23.09
N TRP A 355 13.40 26.51 21.95
CA TRP A 355 12.71 25.42 21.31
C TRP A 355 12.89 24.11 22.08
N MET A 356 11.77 23.49 22.43
CA MET A 356 11.71 22.23 23.17
C MET A 356 10.89 21.20 22.39
N ASN A 357 11.27 19.92 22.52
CA ASN A 357 10.41 18.82 22.13
C ASN A 357 9.27 18.73 23.16
N VAL A 358 8.03 18.90 22.68
CA VAL A 358 6.82 18.85 23.52
C VAL A 358 6.04 17.54 23.34
N VAL A 359 6.27 16.81 22.25
CA VAL A 359 5.61 15.54 21.96
C VAL A 359 6.60 14.64 21.23
N THR A 360 6.66 13.37 21.64
CA THR A 360 7.34 12.30 20.90
C THR A 360 6.38 11.13 20.73
N VAL A 361 6.19 10.69 19.49
CA VAL A 361 5.42 9.47 19.15
C VAL A 361 6.25 8.55 18.26
N GLY A 362 5.81 7.31 18.13
CA GLY A 362 6.53 6.25 17.42
C GLY A 362 7.01 5.16 18.36
N GLU A 363 7.89 4.29 17.86
CA GLU A 363 8.47 3.21 18.66
C GLU A 363 9.97 3.43 18.82
N LEU A 364 10.48 3.23 20.05
CA LEU A 364 11.91 3.17 20.33
C LEU A 364 12.47 1.74 20.11
N SER A 365 11.88 0.95 19.22
CA SER A 365 12.24 -0.47 19.03
C SER A 365 13.37 -0.62 17.99
N HIS A 366 14.41 -1.40 18.31
CA HIS A 366 15.58 -1.60 17.44
C HIS A 366 15.34 -2.51 16.21
N SER A 367 14.13 -3.09 16.07
CA SER A 367 13.84 -4.13 15.06
C SER A 367 13.12 -3.60 13.82
N ALA A 368 12.49 -2.43 13.89
CA ALA A 368 11.74 -1.85 12.78
C ALA A 368 12.47 -0.66 12.15
N LEU A 369 12.53 -0.63 10.81
CA LEU A 369 13.09 0.49 10.05
C LEU A 369 12.22 1.75 10.22
N GLY A 370 12.83 2.94 10.27
CA GLY A 370 12.14 4.17 10.65
C GLY A 370 11.27 4.84 9.58
N PHE A 371 10.94 6.10 9.85
CA PHE A 371 10.00 6.89 9.07
C PHE A 371 10.70 7.66 7.94
N TYR A 372 10.07 7.64 6.77
CA TYR A 372 10.49 8.40 5.60
C TYR A 372 9.87 9.79 5.52
N GLY A 373 8.77 10.04 6.21
CA GLY A 373 8.14 11.35 6.23
C GLY A 373 7.05 11.44 7.29
N GLY A 374 6.70 12.69 7.61
CA GLY A 374 5.70 13.07 8.58
C GLY A 374 4.91 14.27 8.07
N HIS A 375 3.58 14.22 8.22
CA HIS A 375 2.66 15.23 7.71
C HIS A 375 1.60 15.60 8.74
N TRP A 376 1.29 16.90 8.81
CA TRP A 376 0.12 17.39 9.54
C TRP A 376 -1.15 17.17 8.75
N ASN A 377 -2.24 16.88 9.45
CA ASN A 377 -3.55 17.07 8.86
C ASN A 377 -3.87 18.57 8.72
N PRO A 378 -4.82 18.96 7.85
CA PRO A 378 -5.16 20.37 7.64
C PRO A 378 -5.57 21.16 8.89
N ASP A 379 -6.09 20.48 9.92
CA ASP A 379 -6.56 21.10 11.17
C ASP A 379 -5.49 21.15 12.29
N GLY A 380 -4.29 20.58 12.07
CA GLY A 380 -3.21 20.53 13.07
C GLY A 380 -3.44 19.59 14.26
N ASN A 381 -4.50 18.77 14.26
CA ASN A 381 -4.84 17.87 15.38
C ASN A 381 -4.44 16.40 15.16
N SER A 382 -3.92 16.06 13.99
CA SER A 382 -3.48 14.70 13.64
C SER A 382 -2.18 14.75 12.85
N ILE A 383 -1.32 13.75 13.06
CA ILE A 383 -0.03 13.61 12.37
C ILE A 383 0.08 12.21 11.77
N LEU A 384 0.55 12.14 10.54
CA LEU A 384 0.72 10.90 9.78
C LEU A 384 2.20 10.70 9.47
N ALA A 385 2.74 9.52 9.74
CA ALA A 385 4.01 9.05 9.19
C ALA A 385 3.82 7.91 8.21
N HIS A 386 4.84 7.72 7.36
CA HIS A 386 5.04 6.48 6.63
C HIS A 386 6.39 5.84 6.89
N GLY A 387 6.36 4.54 7.07
CA GLY A 387 7.54 3.72 7.35
C GLY A 387 8.27 3.27 6.09
N TYR A 388 9.51 2.82 6.29
CA TYR A 388 10.31 2.19 5.24
C TYR A 388 9.60 1.02 4.55
N GLY A 389 8.82 0.22 5.30
CA GLY A 389 8.04 -0.91 4.80
C GLY A 389 6.71 -0.51 4.16
N GLY A 390 6.54 0.74 3.72
CA GLY A 390 5.30 1.21 3.10
C GLY A 390 4.09 1.24 4.04
N SER A 391 4.30 1.12 5.35
CA SER A 391 3.28 1.23 6.38
C SER A 391 2.91 2.68 6.65
N PHE A 392 1.72 2.91 7.19
CA PHE A 392 1.27 4.21 7.67
C PHE A 392 1.11 4.16 9.19
N HIS A 393 1.35 5.28 9.87
CA HIS A 393 1.10 5.42 11.29
C HIS A 393 0.44 6.78 11.52
N LEU A 394 -0.73 6.80 12.14
CA LEU A 394 -1.51 8.01 12.36
C LEU A 394 -1.69 8.22 13.86
N TRP A 395 -1.42 9.42 14.35
CA TRP A 395 -1.75 9.81 15.72
C TRP A 395 -2.68 11.00 15.69
N LYS A 396 -3.59 11.04 16.66
CA LYS A 396 -4.53 12.15 16.85
C LYS A 396 -4.42 12.66 18.27
N ASN A 397 -4.38 13.98 18.43
CA ASN A 397 -4.52 14.58 19.74
C ASN A 397 -5.99 14.48 20.19
N VAL A 398 -6.24 13.74 21.26
CA VAL A 398 -7.58 13.51 21.83
C VAL A 398 -7.80 14.21 23.17
N GLY A 399 -6.78 14.88 23.71
CA GLY A 399 -6.84 15.53 25.01
C GLY A 399 -7.23 17.01 24.93
N VAL A 400 -7.50 17.57 26.12
CA VAL A 400 -7.48 19.02 26.34
C VAL A 400 -6.03 19.52 26.43
N ASP A 401 -5.10 18.64 26.82
CA ASP A 401 -3.66 18.87 26.90
C ASP A 401 -2.96 18.61 25.55
N ILE A 402 -1.81 19.25 25.33
CA ILE A 402 -1.09 19.27 24.05
C ILE A 402 -0.42 17.91 23.72
N ASP A 403 -0.23 17.05 24.72
CA ASP A 403 0.60 15.85 24.68
C ASP A 403 -0.18 14.52 24.57
N ASN A 404 -1.51 14.54 24.59
CA ASN A 404 -2.33 13.32 24.53
C ASN A 404 -2.55 12.81 23.09
N TRP A 405 -1.45 12.35 22.47
CA TRP A 405 -1.44 11.80 21.11
C TRP A 405 -1.66 10.30 21.12
N GLN A 406 -2.79 9.86 20.57
CA GLN A 406 -3.16 8.44 20.55
C GLN A 406 -3.08 7.86 19.13
N PRO A 407 -2.54 6.65 18.95
CA PRO A 407 -2.47 6.00 17.66
C PRO A 407 -3.88 5.71 17.14
N GLN A 408 -4.03 5.81 15.83
CA GLN A 408 -5.30 5.65 15.11
C GLN A 408 -5.13 4.59 14.03
N LYS A 409 -6.25 3.96 13.65
CA LYS A 409 -6.30 3.05 12.51
C LYS A 409 -5.99 3.75 11.20
N VAL A 410 -5.34 3.02 10.31
CA VAL A 410 -4.91 3.46 8.98
C VAL A 410 -5.16 2.32 7.97
N PRO A 411 -5.28 2.63 6.67
CA PRO A 411 -5.25 1.57 5.67
C PRO A 411 -3.91 0.85 5.70
N SER A 412 -3.93 -0.42 5.32
CA SER A 412 -2.74 -1.25 5.22
C SER A 412 -2.77 -2.11 3.96
N GLY A 413 -1.58 -2.58 3.55
CA GLY A 413 -1.41 -3.51 2.45
C GLY A 413 0.06 -3.68 2.07
N HIS A 414 0.31 -4.45 1.02
CA HIS A 414 1.65 -4.82 0.60
C HIS A 414 2.38 -3.68 -0.13
N PHE A 415 3.70 -3.59 0.05
CA PHE A 415 4.55 -2.61 -0.65
C PHE A 415 5.40 -3.21 -1.79
N ALA A 416 5.20 -4.50 -2.09
CA ALA A 416 5.77 -5.20 -3.23
C ALA A 416 4.73 -6.14 -3.85
N ALA A 417 5.08 -6.77 -4.98
CA ALA A 417 4.13 -7.52 -5.80
C ALA A 417 3.41 -8.60 -4.99
N VAL A 418 2.08 -8.63 -5.09
CA VAL A 418 1.26 -9.64 -4.43
C VAL A 418 1.10 -10.82 -5.38
N THR A 419 1.54 -12.00 -4.98
CA THR A 419 1.71 -13.13 -5.91
C THR A 419 0.56 -14.12 -5.89
N ASP A 420 -0.10 -14.31 -4.74
CA ASP A 420 -1.23 -15.24 -4.61
C ASP A 420 -2.20 -14.78 -3.52
N ILE A 421 -3.43 -15.26 -3.60
CA ILE A 421 -4.51 -15.02 -2.64
C ILE A 421 -5.34 -16.28 -2.43
N ALA A 422 -5.93 -16.43 -1.24
CA ALA A 422 -6.84 -17.53 -0.92
C ALA A 422 -7.94 -17.08 0.05
N TRP A 423 -9.19 -17.43 -0.26
CA TRP A 423 -10.31 -17.24 0.66
C TRP A 423 -10.30 -18.29 1.77
N ALA A 424 -10.59 -17.85 3.01
CA ALA A 424 -10.91 -18.73 4.14
C ALA A 424 -11.95 -19.77 3.73
N ARG A 425 -11.85 -20.99 4.26
CA ARG A 425 -12.85 -22.04 4.03
C ARG A 425 -14.25 -21.64 4.50
N SER A 426 -14.33 -20.83 5.57
CA SER A 426 -15.59 -20.24 6.04
C SER A 426 -16.07 -19.06 5.19
N GLY A 427 -15.20 -18.47 4.36
CA GLY A 427 -15.48 -17.27 3.57
C GLY A 427 -15.37 -15.96 4.36
N ASP A 428 -14.99 -15.99 5.63
CA ASP A 428 -15.00 -14.81 6.51
C ASP A 428 -13.86 -13.82 6.24
N TYR A 429 -12.73 -14.30 5.71
CA TYR A 429 -11.58 -13.47 5.38
C TYR A 429 -10.87 -13.99 4.13
N MET A 430 -9.93 -13.19 3.63
CA MET A 430 -9.03 -13.56 2.55
C MET A 430 -7.57 -13.34 2.98
N LEU A 431 -6.71 -14.29 2.63
CA LEU A 431 -5.26 -14.23 2.75
C LEU A 431 -4.62 -13.72 1.46
N SER A 432 -3.54 -12.97 1.60
CA SER A 432 -2.62 -12.63 0.50
C SER A 432 -1.17 -12.86 0.90
N VAL A 433 -0.33 -13.14 -0.09
CA VAL A 433 1.12 -13.27 0.06
C VAL A 433 1.86 -12.42 -0.95
N SER A 434 3.04 -11.92 -0.57
CA SER A 434 3.78 -10.95 -1.38
C SER A 434 5.30 -11.13 -1.29
N HIS A 435 5.97 -10.56 -2.28
CA HIS A 435 7.42 -10.31 -2.29
C HIS A 435 7.85 -9.27 -1.25
N ASP A 436 6.92 -8.66 -0.52
CA ASP A 436 7.22 -7.87 0.67
C ASP A 436 7.51 -8.76 1.90
N GLN A 437 7.53 -10.09 1.68
CA GLN A 437 7.87 -11.11 2.65
C GLN A 437 6.83 -11.25 3.77
N THR A 438 5.60 -10.81 3.51
CA THR A 438 4.49 -10.94 4.45
C THR A 438 3.32 -11.76 3.89
N THR A 439 2.63 -12.43 4.80
CA THR A 439 1.27 -12.94 4.59
C THR A 439 0.33 -12.07 5.39
N ARG A 440 -0.78 -11.62 4.78
CA ARG A 440 -1.75 -10.71 5.40
C ARG A 440 -3.17 -11.27 5.31
N VAL A 441 -3.98 -11.01 6.33
CA VAL A 441 -5.40 -11.37 6.41
C VAL A 441 -6.25 -10.13 6.35
N PHE A 442 -7.20 -10.10 5.43
CA PHE A 442 -8.19 -9.03 5.30
C PHE A 442 -9.59 -9.57 5.51
N ALA A 443 -10.39 -8.86 6.31
CA ALA A 443 -11.77 -9.23 6.62
C ALA A 443 -12.67 -7.99 6.69
N PRO A 444 -13.98 -8.13 6.41
CA PRO A 444 -14.96 -7.10 6.74
C PRO A 444 -15.11 -6.96 8.25
N TRP A 445 -15.31 -5.72 8.71
CA TRP A 445 -15.57 -5.37 10.10
C TRP A 445 -16.94 -4.71 10.23
N GLN A 446 -17.91 -5.43 10.79
CA GLN A 446 -19.33 -5.01 10.79
C GLN A 446 -19.61 -3.79 11.67
N ASN A 447 -18.89 -3.65 12.78
CA ASN A 447 -19.13 -2.59 13.77
C ASN A 447 -18.42 -1.25 13.45
N VAL A 448 -17.80 -1.13 12.27
CA VAL A 448 -17.11 0.10 11.86
C VAL A 448 -17.82 0.72 10.67
N THR A 449 -18.38 1.91 10.87
CA THR A 449 -19.13 2.66 9.87
C THR A 449 -18.28 2.96 8.62
N SER A 450 -18.68 2.40 7.48
CA SER A 450 -18.17 2.78 6.16
C SER A 450 -18.85 4.05 5.64
N LEU A 451 -18.10 4.96 5.02
CA LEU A 451 -18.65 6.14 4.31
C LEU A 451 -19.57 5.75 3.13
N MET A 452 -19.48 4.51 2.65
CA MET A 452 -20.20 4.02 1.47
C MET A 452 -21.41 3.13 1.82
N GLY A 453 -21.74 2.96 3.10
CA GLY A 453 -22.70 1.96 3.58
C GLY A 453 -22.18 0.52 3.41
N GLY A 454 -22.33 -0.30 4.44
CA GLY A 454 -21.81 -1.68 4.52
C GLY A 454 -20.56 -1.85 5.38
N ASP A 455 -20.08 -3.09 5.50
CA ASP A 455 -18.94 -3.45 6.34
C ASP A 455 -17.63 -2.90 5.79
N SER A 456 -16.78 -2.36 6.67
CA SER A 456 -15.48 -1.83 6.27
C SER A 456 -14.42 -2.91 6.31
N TRP A 457 -13.69 -3.10 5.22
CA TRP A 457 -12.60 -4.07 5.16
C TRP A 457 -11.32 -3.51 5.78
N HIS A 458 -10.65 -4.32 6.60
CA HIS A 458 -9.39 -4.00 7.26
C HIS A 458 -8.43 -5.18 7.26
N GLU A 459 -7.12 -4.91 7.40
CA GLU A 459 -6.15 -5.94 7.78
C GLU A 459 -6.42 -6.32 9.24
N VAL A 460 -6.67 -7.60 9.51
CA VAL A 460 -6.98 -8.10 10.85
C VAL A 460 -5.84 -8.92 11.45
N ALA A 461 -4.91 -9.38 10.61
CA ALA A 461 -3.69 -10.04 11.05
C ALA A 461 -2.61 -10.02 9.97
N ARG A 462 -1.36 -10.15 10.42
CA ARG A 462 -0.17 -10.41 9.60
C ARG A 462 0.42 -11.77 9.99
N PRO A 463 -0.18 -12.90 9.57
CA PRO A 463 0.20 -14.23 10.05
C PRO A 463 1.66 -14.60 9.84
N GLN A 464 2.29 -14.08 8.78
CA GLN A 464 3.65 -14.42 8.43
C GLN A 464 4.43 -13.15 8.12
N VAL A 465 5.62 -13.04 8.70
CA VAL A 465 6.70 -12.16 8.28
C VAL A 465 7.90 -13.07 8.09
N HIS A 466 8.56 -12.97 6.95
CA HIS A 466 9.58 -13.90 6.50
C HIS A 466 10.83 -13.15 6.02
N GLY A 467 11.92 -13.87 5.77
CA GLY A 467 13.14 -13.30 5.18
C GLY A 467 13.29 -13.56 3.68
N HIS A 468 12.30 -14.24 3.07
CA HIS A 468 12.27 -14.61 1.67
C HIS A 468 10.94 -14.25 1.04
N ASP A 469 10.99 -13.95 -0.25
CA ASP A 469 9.82 -13.61 -1.05
C ASP A 469 8.84 -14.78 -1.09
N ILE A 470 7.58 -14.52 -0.76
CA ILE A 470 6.53 -15.53 -0.68
C ILE A 470 5.80 -15.55 -2.02
N ASN A 471 5.70 -16.72 -2.65
CA ASN A 471 5.20 -16.87 -4.02
C ASN A 471 3.77 -17.42 -4.09
N CYS A 472 3.39 -18.32 -3.19
CA CYS A 472 2.10 -19.00 -3.28
C CYS A 472 1.53 -19.36 -1.91
N VAL A 473 0.20 -19.49 -1.83
CA VAL A 473 -0.51 -19.82 -0.60
C VAL A 473 -1.73 -20.67 -0.88
N THR A 474 -2.09 -21.54 0.06
CA THR A 474 -3.36 -22.27 0.04
C THR A 474 -3.88 -22.53 1.46
N ILE A 475 -5.21 -22.53 1.63
CA ILE A 475 -5.85 -22.85 2.89
C ILE A 475 -6.19 -24.34 2.96
N VAL A 476 -5.91 -24.95 4.10
CA VAL A 476 -6.04 -26.40 4.35
C VAL A 476 -6.98 -26.65 5.53
N GLN A 477 -7.40 -27.90 5.71
CA GLN A 477 -8.16 -28.29 6.88
C GLN A 477 -7.28 -28.25 8.15
N GLY A 478 -7.84 -27.77 9.26
CA GLY A 478 -7.14 -27.61 10.53
C GLY A 478 -8.10 -27.34 11.69
N LYS A 479 -7.59 -27.14 12.91
CA LYS A 479 -8.43 -26.74 14.06
C LYS A 479 -9.13 -25.43 13.72
N GLY A 480 -10.45 -25.39 13.88
CA GLY A 480 -11.28 -24.25 13.46
C GLY A 480 -11.29 -23.95 11.95
N ASN A 481 -10.71 -24.80 11.09
CA ASN A 481 -10.54 -24.57 9.65
C ASN A 481 -9.76 -23.29 9.27
N HIS A 482 -8.83 -22.87 10.12
CA HIS A 482 -7.96 -21.71 9.90
C HIS A 482 -6.48 -22.12 9.93
N ARG A 483 -6.04 -22.78 8.86
CA ARG A 483 -4.65 -23.20 8.65
C ARG A 483 -4.27 -22.96 7.21
N PHE A 484 -3.05 -22.52 6.95
CA PHE A 484 -2.56 -22.33 5.59
C PHE A 484 -1.17 -22.92 5.38
N VAL A 485 -0.86 -23.15 4.12
CA VAL A 485 0.48 -23.49 3.64
C VAL A 485 0.95 -22.38 2.73
N SER A 486 2.14 -21.84 2.98
CA SER A 486 2.81 -20.89 2.10
C SER A 486 4.06 -21.51 1.48
N GLY A 487 4.41 -21.05 0.28
CA GLY A 487 5.63 -21.44 -0.42
C GLY A 487 6.41 -20.21 -0.85
N ALA A 488 7.70 -20.20 -0.55
CA ALA A 488 8.60 -19.07 -0.76
C ALA A 488 9.87 -19.47 -1.52
N ASP A 489 10.72 -18.48 -1.80
CA ASP A 489 12.02 -18.65 -2.48
C ASP A 489 13.01 -19.51 -1.68
N GLU A 490 12.76 -19.74 -0.39
CA GLU A 490 13.53 -20.66 0.44
C GLU A 490 13.35 -22.15 0.08
N LYS A 491 12.53 -22.47 -0.93
CA LYS A 491 12.33 -23.83 -1.47
C LYS A 491 11.58 -24.79 -0.54
N VAL A 492 11.13 -24.29 0.60
CA VAL A 492 10.40 -25.03 1.64
C VAL A 492 8.99 -24.48 1.73
N ALA A 493 8.00 -25.37 1.84
CA ALA A 493 6.64 -24.97 2.14
C ALA A 493 6.42 -24.99 3.65
N ARG A 494 5.76 -23.97 4.20
CA ARG A 494 5.55 -23.81 5.64
C ARG A 494 4.09 -23.84 5.98
N VAL A 495 3.77 -24.45 7.12
CA VAL A 495 2.41 -24.63 7.60
C VAL A 495 2.18 -23.77 8.83
N PHE A 496 1.18 -22.90 8.78
CA PHE A 496 0.81 -21.99 9.86
C PHE A 496 -0.61 -22.24 10.33
N GLU A 497 -0.83 -22.11 11.63
CA GLU A 497 -2.12 -22.35 12.28
C GLU A 497 -2.60 -21.10 13.00
N ALA A 498 -3.90 -20.79 12.89
CA ALA A 498 -4.47 -19.63 13.56
C ALA A 498 -4.40 -19.79 15.09
N PRO A 499 -3.83 -18.81 15.82
CA PRO A 499 -3.87 -18.81 17.27
C PRO A 499 -5.26 -18.44 17.79
N LEU A 500 -5.56 -18.79 19.04
CA LEU A 500 -6.85 -18.48 19.66
C LEU A 500 -7.13 -16.96 19.74
N SER A 501 -6.10 -16.13 19.90
CA SER A 501 -6.25 -14.66 19.88
C SER A 501 -6.85 -14.14 18.57
N PHE A 502 -6.38 -14.68 17.44
CA PHE A 502 -6.89 -14.36 16.11
C PHE A 502 -8.34 -14.83 15.95
N LEU A 503 -8.66 -16.05 16.38
CA LEU A 503 -10.03 -16.58 16.28
C LEU A 503 -11.03 -15.72 17.04
N LYS A 504 -10.70 -15.30 18.28
CA LYS A 504 -11.53 -14.40 19.07
C LYS A 504 -11.65 -13.02 18.42
N THR A 505 -10.56 -12.49 17.87
CA THR A 505 -10.56 -11.21 17.14
C THR A 505 -11.45 -11.29 15.90
N LEU A 506 -11.37 -12.39 15.14
CA LEU A 506 -12.19 -12.60 13.94
C LEU A 506 -13.69 -12.64 14.29
N ASN A 507 -14.07 -13.27 15.41
CA ASN A 507 -15.46 -13.26 15.87
C ASN A 507 -15.97 -11.85 16.18
N HIS A 508 -15.13 -10.99 16.77
CA HIS A 508 -15.48 -9.59 16.99
C HIS A 508 -15.63 -8.81 15.67
N ALA A 509 -14.84 -9.13 14.65
CA ALA A 509 -14.92 -8.49 13.34
C ALA A 509 -16.21 -8.86 12.58
N THR A 510 -16.59 -10.15 12.63
CA THR A 510 -17.68 -10.72 11.82
C THR A 510 -19.02 -10.84 12.55
N SER A 511 -19.08 -10.43 13.83
CA SER A 511 -20.23 -10.59 14.75
C SER A 511 -20.78 -12.02 14.83
N GLN A 512 -19.96 -13.03 14.55
CA GLN A 512 -20.37 -14.43 14.69
C GLN A 512 -20.26 -14.85 16.16
N THR A 513 -21.38 -15.26 16.76
CA THR A 513 -21.40 -16.05 17.99
C THR A 513 -21.07 -17.50 17.67
N SER A 514 -19.84 -17.77 17.23
CA SER A 514 -19.37 -19.15 17.18
C SER A 514 -18.88 -19.54 18.57
N ASP A 515 -19.59 -20.44 19.24
CA ASP A 515 -19.01 -21.22 20.34
C ASP A 515 -17.87 -22.05 19.72
N PHE A 516 -16.65 -21.53 19.73
CA PHE A 516 -15.50 -22.41 19.60
C PHE A 516 -15.58 -23.32 20.81
N PRO A 517 -15.70 -24.65 20.66
CA PRO A 517 -15.67 -25.51 21.82
C PRO A 517 -14.33 -25.24 22.50
N ASP A 518 -14.39 -24.66 23.70
CA ASP A 518 -13.32 -24.75 24.67
C ASP A 518 -13.02 -26.24 24.76
N ASP A 519 -11.95 -26.67 24.11
CA ASP A 519 -11.56 -28.07 24.06
C ASP A 519 -11.20 -28.47 25.49
N PRO A 520 -12.04 -29.24 26.21
CA PRO A 520 -11.77 -29.57 27.60
C PRO A 520 -10.67 -30.63 27.72
N GLN A 521 -10.08 -31.08 26.61
CA GLN A 521 -9.20 -32.25 26.54
C GLN A 521 -7.78 -31.96 26.03
N GLY A 522 -7.38 -30.69 25.85
CA GLY A 522 -6.00 -30.32 25.59
C GLY A 522 -5.45 -29.39 26.66
N ASP A 523 -4.57 -29.88 27.53
CA ASP A 523 -3.92 -29.08 28.60
C ASP A 523 -3.10 -27.88 28.10
N ILE A 524 -2.93 -27.74 26.77
CA ILE A 524 -2.09 -26.73 26.11
C ILE A 524 -2.85 -26.10 24.93
N GLN A 525 -3.12 -24.79 25.01
CA GLN A 525 -3.70 -23.99 23.92
C GLN A 525 -2.66 -23.00 23.37
N VAL A 526 -2.64 -22.80 22.05
CA VAL A 526 -1.77 -21.79 21.41
C VAL A 526 -2.50 -20.46 21.36
N LEU A 527 -1.99 -19.49 22.14
CA LEU A 527 -2.62 -18.18 22.28
C LEU A 527 -2.12 -17.18 21.24
N GLY A 528 -0.89 -17.31 20.75
CA GLY A 528 -0.27 -16.39 19.80
C GLY A 528 1.05 -16.94 19.27
N ALA A 529 1.85 -16.10 18.63
CA ALA A 529 3.19 -16.44 18.17
C ALA A 529 4.19 -15.30 18.34
N ASN A 530 5.45 -15.67 18.56
CA ASN A 530 6.59 -14.75 18.60
C ASN A 530 7.49 -14.96 17.40
N MET A 531 8.06 -13.85 16.93
CA MET A 531 9.16 -13.90 15.97
C MET A 531 10.44 -14.35 16.68
N SER A 532 11.14 -15.32 16.10
CA SER A 532 12.49 -15.67 16.56
C SER A 532 13.48 -14.52 16.36
N ALA A 533 14.57 -14.49 17.15
CA ALA A 533 15.62 -13.48 17.05
C ALA A 533 16.21 -13.29 15.63
N LEU A 534 16.23 -14.36 14.84
CA LEU A 534 16.75 -14.35 13.47
C LEU A 534 15.67 -14.05 12.41
N GLY A 535 14.39 -13.91 12.78
CA GLY A 535 13.30 -13.62 11.85
C GLY A 535 12.92 -14.76 10.90
N LEU A 536 13.42 -15.99 11.12
CA LEU A 536 13.30 -17.11 10.17
C LEU A 536 12.23 -18.14 10.56
N SER A 537 11.63 -18.03 11.74
CA SER A 537 10.60 -18.94 12.25
C SER A 537 9.76 -18.23 13.31
N GLN A 538 8.50 -18.66 13.41
CA GLN A 538 7.52 -18.12 14.35
C GLN A 538 7.14 -19.19 15.35
N LYS A 539 7.46 -18.94 16.63
CA LYS A 539 7.28 -19.91 17.71
C LYS A 539 5.93 -19.70 18.39
N PRO A 540 5.20 -20.77 18.72
CA PRO A 540 3.95 -20.69 19.45
C PRO A 540 4.14 -20.17 20.88
N ILE A 541 3.16 -19.42 21.36
CA ILE A 541 3.03 -18.98 22.75
C ILE A 541 1.96 -19.84 23.42
N TYR A 542 2.33 -20.51 24.50
CA TYR A 542 1.48 -21.42 25.27
C TYR A 542 1.16 -20.86 26.65
N VAL A 543 0.03 -21.30 27.23
CA VAL A 543 -0.22 -21.20 28.69
C VAL A 543 -0.58 -22.60 29.19
N ASN A 544 0.13 -23.07 30.21
CA ASN A 544 -0.25 -24.27 30.96
C ASN A 544 -1.43 -23.92 31.87
N ALA A 545 -2.46 -24.77 31.89
CA ALA A 545 -3.61 -24.61 32.79
C ALA A 545 -3.26 -24.83 34.28
N THR A 546 -2.07 -25.33 34.60
CA THR A 546 -1.57 -25.54 35.97
C THR A 546 -0.55 -24.47 36.35
N ARG A 547 -0.95 -23.60 37.29
CA ARG A 547 -0.02 -22.72 38.02
C ARG A 547 0.93 -23.58 38.86
N GLU A 548 2.14 -23.79 38.37
CA GLU A 548 3.29 -23.97 39.25
C GLU A 548 4.12 -22.69 39.20
N THR A 549 4.30 -22.09 40.37
CA THR A 549 5.20 -20.97 40.61
C THR A 549 6.59 -21.33 40.08
N PRO A 550 7.26 -20.47 39.29
CA PRO A 550 8.62 -20.78 38.87
C PRO A 550 9.51 -20.74 40.11
N ASP A 551 10.04 -21.91 40.50
CA ASP A 551 11.12 -22.01 41.47
C ASP A 551 12.30 -21.19 40.95
N ARG A 552 12.56 -20.06 41.63
CA ARG A 552 13.81 -19.31 41.48
C ARG A 552 14.92 -20.17 42.08
N ASN A 553 15.47 -21.11 41.33
CA ASN A 553 16.79 -21.68 41.56
C ASN A 553 17.23 -22.52 40.37
N GLY A 554 17.92 -21.87 39.42
CA GLY A 554 18.60 -22.52 38.32
C GLY A 554 19.67 -21.58 37.77
N ASN A 555 20.91 -21.85 38.16
CA ASN A 555 22.11 -21.18 37.68
C ASN A 555 22.29 -21.51 36.19
N ASP A 556 21.97 -20.59 35.28
CA ASP A 556 22.42 -20.67 33.90
C ASP A 556 23.14 -19.38 33.52
N GLY A 557 24.41 -19.57 33.15
CA GLY A 557 25.35 -18.52 32.86
C GLY A 557 25.20 -17.95 31.46
N LEU A 558 25.54 -16.67 31.36
CA LEU A 558 26.10 -15.99 30.20
C LEU A 558 25.42 -16.26 28.84
N ASP A 559 24.20 -15.76 28.66
CA ASP A 559 23.66 -15.42 27.33
C ASP A 559 23.27 -13.94 27.31
N THR A 560 24.25 -13.06 27.08
CA THR A 560 23.99 -11.67 26.67
C THR A 560 23.79 -11.64 25.15
N LEU A 561 22.69 -12.21 24.68
CA LEU A 561 22.12 -11.91 23.38
C LEU A 561 20.72 -11.36 23.66
N GLU A 562 20.49 -10.08 23.33
CA GLU A 562 19.25 -9.35 23.58
C GLU A 562 18.02 -10.20 23.21
N SER A 563 17.35 -10.74 24.24
CA SER A 563 16.11 -11.49 24.07
C SER A 563 15.04 -10.54 23.56
N ILE A 564 14.51 -10.78 22.36
CA ILE A 564 13.32 -10.09 21.86
C ILE A 564 12.22 -10.24 22.93
N PRO A 565 11.53 -9.15 23.34
CA PRO A 565 10.42 -9.24 24.28
C PRO A 565 9.37 -10.21 23.75
N ASP A 566 8.88 -11.11 24.60
CA ASP A 566 7.77 -11.98 24.21
C ASP A 566 6.54 -11.10 23.90
N ALA A 567 5.97 -11.24 22.69
CA ALA A 567 4.72 -10.58 22.35
C ALA A 567 3.63 -11.14 23.26
N VAL A 568 2.81 -10.24 23.79
CA VAL A 568 1.63 -10.64 24.57
C VAL A 568 0.50 -10.92 23.58
N PRO A 569 -0.12 -12.11 23.56
CA PRO A 569 -1.30 -12.35 22.74
C PRO A 569 -2.44 -11.41 23.16
N VAL A 570 -3.01 -10.67 22.20
CA VAL A 570 -4.09 -9.71 22.42
C VAL A 570 -5.29 -10.07 21.55
N VAL A 571 -6.49 -9.98 22.12
CA VAL A 571 -7.75 -10.06 21.38
C VAL A 571 -8.23 -8.65 21.10
N PHE A 572 -8.49 -8.35 19.83
CA PHE A 572 -8.90 -7.01 19.41
C PHE A 572 -10.41 -6.93 19.20
N THR A 573 -11.01 -5.85 19.70
CA THR A 573 -12.44 -5.52 19.52
C THR A 573 -12.67 -4.42 18.48
N GLU A 574 -11.59 -3.90 17.91
CA GLU A 574 -11.55 -2.96 16.80
C GLU A 574 -10.42 -3.34 15.83
N PRO A 575 -10.42 -2.85 14.57
CA PRO A 575 -9.34 -3.13 13.63
C PRO A 575 -7.97 -2.79 14.22
N PRO A 576 -6.99 -3.71 14.22
CA PRO A 576 -5.68 -3.46 14.81
C PRO A 576 -4.92 -2.33 14.11
N ILE A 577 -4.13 -1.58 14.87
CA ILE A 577 -3.18 -0.58 14.32
C ILE A 577 -1.90 -1.26 13.82
N GLU A 578 -1.07 -0.53 13.06
CA GLU A 578 0.13 -1.08 12.42
C GLU A 578 1.10 -1.78 13.40
N ASP A 579 1.36 -1.19 14.55
CA ASP A 579 2.25 -1.78 15.56
C ASP A 579 1.67 -3.10 16.12
N GLN A 580 0.35 -3.15 16.33
CA GLN A 580 -0.33 -4.36 16.78
C GLN A 580 -0.31 -5.45 15.71
N LEU A 581 -0.50 -5.10 14.43
CA LEU A 581 -0.38 -6.04 13.32
C LEU A 581 1.01 -6.66 13.26
N ALA A 582 2.06 -5.84 13.41
CA ALA A 582 3.45 -6.30 13.33
C ALA A 582 3.84 -7.29 14.45
N TRP A 583 3.32 -7.12 15.66
CA TRP A 583 3.78 -7.87 16.84
C TRP A 583 2.78 -8.87 17.40
N ASN A 584 1.48 -8.56 17.44
CA ASN A 584 0.49 -9.34 18.19
C ASN A 584 -0.31 -10.32 17.33
N THR A 585 -0.19 -10.26 16.00
CA THR A 585 -1.06 -11.01 15.07
C THR A 585 -0.37 -12.10 14.25
N LEU A 586 0.88 -12.45 14.61
CA LEU A 586 1.63 -13.55 14.01
C LEU A 586 0.96 -14.91 14.27
N TRP A 587 1.13 -15.85 13.35
CA TRP A 587 0.61 -17.21 13.50
C TRP A 587 1.75 -18.20 13.77
N PRO A 588 1.58 -19.15 14.70
CA PRO A 588 2.60 -20.16 14.97
C PRO A 588 2.89 -21.01 13.73
N GLU A 589 4.17 -21.20 13.44
CA GLU A 589 4.62 -22.18 12.47
C GLU A 589 4.54 -23.58 13.09
N SER A 590 3.86 -24.50 12.41
CA SER A 590 3.70 -25.88 12.87
C SER A 590 4.63 -26.87 12.16
N HIS A 591 4.84 -26.72 10.85
CA HIS A 591 5.59 -27.69 10.04
C HIS A 591 6.35 -27.02 8.88
N LYS A 592 7.43 -27.68 8.47
CA LYS A 592 8.19 -27.40 7.25
C LYS A 592 8.19 -28.61 6.34
N LEU A 593 7.82 -28.42 5.07
CA LEU A 593 7.73 -29.46 4.07
C LEU A 593 8.94 -29.36 3.13
N TYR A 594 9.86 -30.32 3.27
CA TYR A 594 11.07 -30.42 2.46
C TYR A 594 10.87 -31.42 1.32
N GLY A 595 11.29 -31.04 0.10
CA GLY A 595 11.25 -31.96 -1.03
C GLY A 595 11.66 -31.34 -2.36
N HIS A 596 11.19 -30.12 -2.65
CA HIS A 596 11.58 -29.40 -3.87
C HIS A 596 13.03 -28.93 -3.81
N GLY A 597 13.73 -28.99 -4.96
CA GLY A 597 15.12 -28.52 -5.08
C GLY A 597 15.25 -27.03 -5.44
N ASN A 598 14.15 -26.39 -5.82
CA ASN A 598 14.05 -25.01 -6.31
C ASN A 598 12.90 -24.26 -5.63
N GLU A 599 12.79 -22.96 -5.90
CA GLU A 599 11.80 -22.06 -5.32
C GLU A 599 10.38 -22.52 -5.61
N LEU A 600 9.50 -22.49 -4.61
CA LEU A 600 8.09 -22.87 -4.78
C LEU A 600 7.38 -21.86 -5.68
N PHE A 601 6.56 -22.34 -6.60
CA PHE A 601 5.89 -21.52 -7.61
C PHE A 601 4.35 -21.54 -7.47
N SER A 602 3.76 -22.72 -7.27
CA SER A 602 2.30 -22.84 -7.15
C SER A 602 1.92 -23.87 -6.09
N LEU A 603 0.89 -23.54 -5.31
CA LEU A 603 0.25 -24.39 -4.32
C LEU A 603 -1.25 -24.45 -4.60
N CYS A 604 -1.87 -25.60 -4.32
CA CYS A 604 -3.32 -25.68 -4.19
C CYS A 604 -3.69 -26.76 -3.18
N CYS A 605 -4.90 -26.68 -2.64
CA CYS A 605 -5.48 -27.71 -1.80
C CYS A 605 -6.76 -28.24 -2.45
N ASP A 606 -7.07 -29.49 -2.18
CA ASP A 606 -8.39 -30.06 -2.45
C ASP A 606 -9.51 -29.33 -1.67
N HIS A 607 -10.74 -29.47 -2.14
CA HIS A 607 -11.91 -28.86 -1.52
C HIS A 607 -12.23 -29.48 -0.15
N GLN A 608 -11.85 -30.73 0.10
CA GLN A 608 -11.93 -31.32 1.44
C GLN A 608 -10.84 -30.81 2.41
N GLY A 609 -9.74 -30.24 1.92
CA GLY A 609 -8.65 -29.71 2.74
C GLY A 609 -7.66 -30.72 3.28
N LYS A 610 -7.61 -31.91 2.69
CA LYS A 610 -6.80 -33.05 3.13
C LYS A 610 -5.56 -33.30 2.28
N LEU A 611 -5.45 -32.69 1.10
CA LEU A 611 -4.37 -32.94 0.16
C LEU A 611 -3.88 -31.63 -0.47
N VAL A 612 -2.60 -31.32 -0.28
CA VAL A 612 -1.94 -30.17 -0.89
C VAL A 612 -1.11 -30.63 -2.08
N ALA A 613 -1.23 -29.93 -3.22
CA ALA A 613 -0.33 -30.09 -4.35
C ALA A 613 0.63 -28.90 -4.42
N SER A 614 1.92 -29.16 -4.64
CA SER A 614 2.95 -28.12 -4.77
C SER A 614 3.83 -28.33 -5.98
N SER A 615 4.30 -27.21 -6.56
CA SER A 615 5.27 -27.20 -7.66
C SER A 615 6.35 -26.16 -7.41
N CYS A 616 7.50 -26.33 -8.06
CA CYS A 616 8.62 -25.41 -8.01
C CYS A 616 8.99 -24.86 -9.39
N LYS A 617 9.85 -23.84 -9.39
CA LYS A 617 10.49 -23.32 -10.59
C LYS A 617 11.35 -24.41 -11.22
N ALA A 618 11.09 -24.70 -12.49
CA ALA A 618 11.75 -25.79 -13.19
C ALA A 618 12.17 -25.40 -14.61
N GLN A 619 13.36 -25.86 -15.00
CA GLN A 619 13.93 -25.73 -16.34
C GLN A 619 14.10 -27.07 -17.05
N SER A 620 13.73 -28.17 -16.38
CA SER A 620 13.79 -29.53 -16.91
C SER A 620 12.68 -30.41 -16.32
N MET A 621 12.38 -31.51 -17.00
CA MET A 621 11.34 -32.46 -16.59
C MET A 621 11.61 -33.11 -15.23
N ALA A 622 12.87 -33.38 -14.89
CA ALA A 622 13.24 -34.01 -13.63
C ALA A 622 12.94 -33.13 -12.39
N VAL A 623 12.83 -31.81 -12.59
CA VAL A 623 12.56 -30.84 -11.51
C VAL A 623 11.10 -30.38 -11.53
N ALA A 624 10.43 -30.44 -12.67
CA ALA A 624 9.04 -29.98 -12.87
C ALA A 624 7.97 -30.91 -12.27
N GLU A 625 8.30 -31.63 -11.19
CA GLU A 625 7.38 -32.54 -10.53
C GLU A 625 6.36 -31.79 -9.69
N ILE A 626 5.14 -32.34 -9.64
CA ILE A 626 4.11 -31.89 -8.71
C ILE A 626 4.09 -32.85 -7.51
N TRP A 627 4.28 -32.31 -6.32
CA TRP A 627 4.29 -33.10 -5.09
C TRP A 627 2.92 -33.05 -4.42
N LEU A 628 2.44 -34.20 -3.94
CA LEU A 628 1.22 -34.31 -3.13
C LEU A 628 1.57 -34.53 -1.66
N TRP A 629 0.98 -33.74 -0.77
CA TRP A 629 1.21 -33.77 0.67
C TRP A 629 -0.10 -34.03 1.39
N GLU A 630 -0.13 -35.06 2.23
CA GLU A 630 -1.29 -35.35 3.07
C GLU A 630 -1.33 -34.37 4.26
N VAL A 631 -2.44 -33.66 4.42
CA VAL A 631 -2.64 -32.72 5.53
C VAL A 631 -2.84 -33.50 6.82
N GLY A 632 -2.12 -33.14 7.87
CA GLY A 632 -2.12 -33.83 9.16
C GLY A 632 -0.84 -34.64 9.36
N SER A 633 -0.59 -35.64 8.51
CA SER A 633 0.68 -36.39 8.56
C SER A 633 1.85 -35.63 7.93
N TRP A 634 1.55 -34.71 7.01
CA TRP A 634 2.51 -33.92 6.22
C TRP A 634 3.51 -34.77 5.42
N LYS A 635 3.19 -36.04 5.19
CA LYS A 635 4.00 -36.94 4.37
C LYS A 635 3.75 -36.67 2.89
N ALA A 636 4.82 -36.80 2.10
CA ALA A 636 4.70 -36.82 0.65
C ALA A 636 4.05 -38.16 0.20
N VAL A 637 2.89 -38.07 -0.44
CA VAL A 637 2.08 -39.23 -0.86
C VAL A 637 2.04 -39.42 -2.38
N GLY A 638 2.63 -38.51 -3.15
CA GLY A 638 2.72 -38.66 -4.60
C GLY A 638 3.68 -37.67 -5.26
N ARG A 639 4.28 -38.09 -6.38
CA ARG A 639 5.16 -37.27 -7.23
C ARG A 639 4.70 -37.42 -8.68
N LEU A 640 4.02 -36.41 -9.18
CA LEU A 640 3.34 -36.41 -10.46
C LEU A 640 4.28 -35.80 -11.50
N GLN A 641 4.68 -36.60 -12.47
CA GLN A 641 5.55 -36.19 -13.57
C GLN A 641 4.75 -36.07 -14.87
N SER A 642 4.80 -34.91 -15.52
CA SER A 642 4.23 -34.71 -16.85
C SER A 642 4.83 -33.52 -17.59
N HIS A 643 5.21 -32.46 -16.87
CA HIS A 643 5.70 -31.23 -17.48
C HIS A 643 7.22 -31.20 -17.63
N SER A 644 7.69 -30.40 -18.58
CA SER A 644 9.14 -30.22 -18.86
C SER A 644 9.71 -28.90 -18.31
N LEU A 645 8.84 -27.95 -17.96
CA LEU A 645 9.16 -26.63 -17.43
C LEU A 645 8.23 -26.31 -16.25
N THR A 646 8.49 -25.20 -15.55
CA THR A 646 7.68 -24.70 -14.41
C THR A 646 6.17 -24.87 -14.65
N VAL A 647 5.54 -25.60 -13.74
CA VAL A 647 4.08 -25.67 -13.61
C VAL A 647 3.61 -24.35 -13.02
N THR A 648 2.81 -23.61 -13.78
CA THR A 648 2.41 -22.23 -13.46
C THR A 648 1.16 -22.17 -12.60
N ARG A 649 0.22 -23.11 -12.76
CA ARG A 649 -0.94 -23.27 -11.90
C ARG A 649 -1.35 -24.72 -11.77
N ILE A 650 -1.85 -25.05 -10.59
CA ILE A 650 -2.45 -26.34 -10.25
C ILE A 650 -3.82 -26.06 -9.59
N GLU A 651 -4.82 -26.87 -9.92
CA GLU A 651 -6.16 -26.77 -9.33
C GLU A 651 -6.86 -28.14 -9.29
N PHE A 652 -7.43 -28.50 -8.15
CA PHE A 652 -8.30 -29.67 -8.01
C PHE A 652 -9.66 -29.39 -8.65
N SER A 653 -10.28 -30.40 -9.24
CA SER A 653 -11.70 -30.34 -9.61
C SER A 653 -12.56 -30.22 -8.34
N HIS A 654 -13.78 -29.70 -8.49
CA HIS A 654 -14.68 -29.45 -7.36
C HIS A 654 -15.13 -30.72 -6.62
N ASP A 655 -15.01 -31.88 -7.25
CA ASP A 655 -15.26 -33.20 -6.66
C ASP A 655 -13.98 -33.88 -6.12
N ASP A 656 -12.83 -33.20 -6.16
CA ASP A 656 -11.50 -33.66 -5.72
C ASP A 656 -10.95 -34.91 -6.43
N ASN A 657 -11.61 -35.40 -7.48
CA ASN A 657 -11.23 -36.60 -8.22
C ASN A 657 -10.18 -36.34 -9.32
N LEU A 658 -9.99 -35.08 -9.72
CA LEU A 658 -9.06 -34.68 -10.77
C LEU A 658 -8.16 -33.55 -10.31
N LEU A 659 -6.93 -33.54 -10.81
CA LEU A 659 -5.95 -32.47 -10.63
C LEU A 659 -5.54 -31.94 -12.01
N LEU A 660 -5.85 -30.68 -12.29
CA LEU A 660 -5.39 -29.97 -13.47
C LEU A 660 -4.08 -29.26 -13.16
N SER A 661 -3.15 -29.33 -14.10
CA SER A 661 -1.89 -28.60 -14.06
C SER A 661 -1.61 -27.97 -15.42
N VAL A 662 -1.09 -26.74 -15.41
CA VAL A 662 -0.70 -26.00 -16.62
C VAL A 662 0.73 -25.50 -16.48
N SER A 663 1.46 -25.38 -17.60
CA SER A 663 2.91 -25.12 -17.56
C SER A 663 3.40 -24.12 -18.61
N ARG A 664 4.61 -23.60 -18.36
CA ARG A 664 5.42 -22.85 -19.32
C ARG A 664 5.76 -23.64 -20.58
N ASP A 665 5.69 -24.98 -20.54
CA ASP A 665 5.88 -25.84 -21.72
C ASP A 665 4.70 -25.83 -22.71
N ARG A 666 3.66 -25.01 -22.42
CA ARG A 666 2.47 -24.77 -23.25
C ARG A 666 1.46 -25.93 -23.23
N GLN A 667 1.68 -26.91 -22.36
CA GLN A 667 0.82 -28.06 -22.17
C GLN A 667 -0.02 -27.90 -20.90
N PHE A 668 -1.16 -28.58 -20.87
CA PHE A 668 -1.83 -28.94 -19.62
C PHE A 668 -1.74 -30.46 -19.39
N SER A 669 -1.87 -30.87 -18.13
CA SER A 669 -2.00 -32.28 -17.74
C SER A 669 -3.14 -32.44 -16.74
N ILE A 670 -3.88 -33.55 -16.85
CA ILE A 670 -4.94 -33.92 -15.93
C ILE A 670 -4.57 -35.26 -15.28
N PHE A 671 -4.61 -35.30 -13.96
CA PHE A 671 -4.41 -36.53 -13.19
C PHE A 671 -5.71 -36.91 -12.50
N SER A 672 -6.06 -38.19 -12.52
CA SER A 672 -7.07 -38.75 -11.62
C SER A 672 -6.44 -39.00 -10.27
N ILE A 673 -7.13 -38.60 -9.21
CA ILE A 673 -6.73 -38.76 -7.82
C ILE A 673 -7.78 -39.64 -7.14
N GLN A 674 -7.37 -40.80 -6.63
CA GLN A 674 -8.25 -41.75 -5.96
C GLN A 674 -7.77 -42.01 -4.54
N ARG A 675 -8.67 -41.82 -3.57
CA ARG A 675 -8.44 -42.14 -2.16
C ARG A 675 -8.91 -43.56 -1.90
N THR A 676 -8.03 -44.46 -1.52
CA THR A 676 -8.44 -45.80 -1.11
C THR A 676 -9.03 -45.77 0.29
N GLY A 677 -9.88 -46.74 0.64
CA GLY A 677 -10.41 -46.87 2.00
C GLY A 677 -9.34 -47.09 3.09
N THR A 678 -8.10 -47.40 2.69
CA THR A 678 -6.93 -47.54 3.57
C THR A 678 -6.14 -46.24 3.76
N GLY A 679 -6.56 -45.13 3.15
CA GLY A 679 -5.87 -43.83 3.20
C GLY A 679 -4.74 -43.67 2.18
N GLU A 680 -4.50 -44.66 1.31
CA GLU A 680 -3.52 -44.50 0.22
C GLU A 680 -4.07 -43.60 -0.89
N ILE A 681 -3.20 -42.76 -1.43
CA ILE A 681 -3.51 -41.90 -2.58
C ILE A 681 -2.95 -42.55 -3.84
N LYS A 682 -3.84 -42.98 -4.74
CA LYS A 682 -3.48 -43.42 -6.09
C LYS A 682 -3.69 -42.27 -7.07
N TYR A 683 -2.77 -42.15 -8.02
CA TYR A 683 -2.87 -41.15 -9.08
C TYR A 683 -2.53 -41.74 -10.44
N LYS A 684 -3.18 -41.23 -11.50
CA LYS A 684 -2.95 -41.66 -12.88
C LYS A 684 -3.03 -40.46 -13.82
N LEU A 685 -2.07 -40.33 -14.74
CA LEU A 685 -2.15 -39.36 -15.83
C LEU A 685 -3.31 -39.76 -16.77
N VAL A 686 -4.30 -38.88 -16.88
CA VAL A 686 -5.51 -39.07 -17.68
C VAL A 686 -5.31 -38.47 -19.07
N ALA A 687 -4.80 -37.23 -19.12
CA ALA A 687 -4.58 -36.52 -20.37
C ALA A 687 -3.39 -35.57 -20.27
N ARG A 688 -2.70 -35.37 -21.39
CA ARG A 688 -1.66 -34.36 -21.59
C ARG A 688 -1.80 -33.81 -23.00
N GLN A 689 -1.96 -32.51 -23.16
CA GLN A 689 -2.23 -31.91 -24.46
C GLN A 689 -1.63 -30.52 -24.62
N GLU A 690 -1.20 -30.22 -25.86
CA GLU A 690 -0.73 -28.88 -26.24
C GLU A 690 -1.95 -28.00 -26.49
N ALA A 691 -2.16 -27.04 -25.59
CA ALA A 691 -3.36 -26.21 -25.63
C ALA A 691 -3.13 -24.87 -26.35
N HIS A 692 -1.95 -24.28 -26.20
CA HIS A 692 -1.68 -22.89 -26.57
C HIS A 692 -0.37 -22.70 -27.32
N LYS A 693 -0.25 -21.59 -28.07
CA LYS A 693 0.98 -21.27 -28.82
C LYS A 693 2.11 -20.76 -27.93
N ARG A 694 1.77 -20.28 -26.73
CA ARG A 694 2.69 -19.73 -25.73
C ARG A 694 2.34 -20.26 -24.34
N ILE A 695 3.17 -19.87 -23.36
CA ILE A 695 3.03 -20.22 -21.94
C ILE A 695 1.58 -20.15 -21.49
N ILE A 696 1.10 -21.17 -20.79
CA ILE A 696 -0.16 -21.12 -20.08
C ILE A 696 0.14 -20.59 -18.68
N TRP A 697 -0.56 -19.53 -18.26
CA TRP A 697 -0.33 -18.89 -16.95
C TRP A 697 -1.33 -19.34 -15.91
N SER A 698 -2.57 -19.64 -16.33
CA SER A 698 -3.66 -19.91 -15.42
C SER A 698 -4.63 -20.93 -15.98
N CYS A 699 -5.30 -21.62 -15.08
CA CYS A 699 -6.43 -22.49 -15.35
C CYS A 699 -7.49 -22.30 -14.27
N SER A 700 -8.72 -22.69 -14.56
CA SER A 700 -9.79 -22.75 -13.56
C SER A 700 -10.88 -23.75 -13.97
N TRP A 701 -11.37 -24.54 -13.00
CA TRP A 701 -12.44 -25.51 -13.21
C TRP A 701 -13.83 -24.87 -13.19
N ASN A 702 -14.72 -25.38 -14.02
CA ASN A 702 -16.16 -25.16 -13.85
C ASN A 702 -16.65 -25.89 -12.58
N PRO A 703 -17.31 -25.22 -11.63
CA PRO A 703 -17.85 -25.86 -10.42
C PRO A 703 -18.93 -26.91 -10.66
N PHE A 704 -19.60 -26.89 -11.80
CA PHE A 704 -20.75 -27.76 -12.06
C PHE A 704 -20.42 -29.01 -12.89
N GLY A 705 -19.17 -29.19 -13.30
CA GLY A 705 -18.65 -30.49 -13.72
C GLY A 705 -17.27 -30.39 -14.37
N HIS A 706 -16.95 -31.31 -15.28
CA HIS A 706 -15.57 -31.55 -15.71
C HIS A 706 -15.11 -30.70 -16.90
N GLU A 707 -15.59 -29.46 -16.99
CA GLU A 707 -15.06 -28.46 -17.93
C GLU A 707 -14.09 -27.52 -17.24
N PHE A 708 -13.12 -26.99 -17.99
CA PHE A 708 -12.11 -26.08 -17.44
C PHE A 708 -11.64 -25.06 -18.48
N ALA A 709 -11.15 -23.93 -17.99
CA ALA A 709 -10.58 -22.87 -18.79
C ALA A 709 -9.04 -22.88 -18.68
N THR A 710 -8.35 -22.54 -19.77
CA THR A 710 -6.90 -22.28 -19.80
C THR A 710 -6.62 -20.91 -20.40
N GLY A 711 -5.78 -20.12 -19.73
CA GLY A 711 -5.42 -18.74 -20.10
C GLY A 711 -3.93 -18.61 -20.39
N SER A 712 -3.58 -17.95 -21.51
CA SER A 712 -2.22 -17.98 -22.04
C SER A 712 -1.66 -16.61 -22.41
N ARG A 713 -0.32 -16.57 -22.47
CA ARG A 713 0.48 -15.50 -23.06
C ARG A 713 0.21 -15.26 -24.56
N ASP A 714 -0.48 -16.18 -25.23
CA ASP A 714 -0.96 -15.96 -26.59
C ASP A 714 -2.23 -15.08 -26.67
N LYS A 715 -2.67 -14.52 -25.53
CA LYS A 715 -3.85 -13.65 -25.38
C LYS A 715 -5.18 -14.35 -25.62
N THR A 716 -5.22 -15.68 -25.53
CA THR A 716 -6.46 -16.46 -25.69
C THR A 716 -6.83 -17.19 -24.42
N VAL A 717 -8.14 -17.40 -24.27
CA VAL A 717 -8.72 -18.32 -23.30
C VAL A 717 -9.41 -19.44 -24.07
N LYS A 718 -9.14 -20.69 -23.68
CA LYS A 718 -9.77 -21.87 -24.27
C LYS A 718 -10.54 -22.64 -23.20
N ILE A 719 -11.71 -23.15 -23.58
CA ILE A 719 -12.58 -23.98 -22.74
C ILE A 719 -12.50 -25.42 -23.24
N TRP A 720 -12.33 -26.33 -22.30
CA TRP A 720 -12.14 -27.75 -22.54
C TRP A 720 -13.15 -28.55 -21.74
N ALA A 721 -13.52 -29.73 -22.23
CA ALA A 721 -14.34 -30.70 -21.49
C ALA A 721 -13.65 -32.06 -21.49
N ILE A 722 -13.83 -32.80 -20.40
CA ILE A 722 -13.38 -34.18 -20.30
C ILE A 722 -14.48 -35.09 -20.83
N GLU A 723 -14.17 -35.87 -21.87
CA GLU A 723 -15.07 -36.85 -22.47
C GLU A 723 -14.56 -38.27 -22.19
N LYS A 724 -15.47 -39.21 -21.85
CA LYS A 724 -15.22 -40.66 -21.72
C LYS A 724 -13.98 -41.04 -20.88
N GLU A 725 -14.02 -40.77 -19.58
CA GLU A 725 -13.05 -41.16 -18.52
C GLU A 725 -11.54 -40.90 -18.78
N SER A 726 -11.12 -40.46 -19.98
CA SER A 726 -9.70 -40.39 -20.37
C SER A 726 -9.39 -39.51 -21.59
N SER A 727 -10.36 -38.81 -22.20
CA SER A 727 -10.09 -37.91 -23.34
C SER A 727 -10.52 -36.48 -23.05
N VAL A 728 -9.86 -35.51 -23.68
CA VAL A 728 -10.18 -34.09 -23.53
C VAL A 728 -10.51 -33.50 -24.88
N LYS A 729 -11.59 -32.71 -24.92
CA LYS A 729 -12.05 -32.03 -26.13
C LYS A 729 -12.03 -30.53 -25.93
N HIS A 730 -11.50 -29.83 -26.92
CA HIS A 730 -11.62 -28.37 -27.02
C HIS A 730 -13.06 -27.99 -27.41
N ILE A 731 -13.72 -27.20 -26.58
CA ILE A 731 -15.12 -26.81 -26.77
C ILE A 731 -15.22 -25.45 -27.45
N LEU A 732 -14.51 -24.45 -26.93
CA LEU A 732 -14.64 -23.07 -27.36
C LEU A 732 -13.34 -22.29 -27.13
N THR A 733 -13.01 -21.38 -28.03
CA THR A 733 -12.01 -20.33 -27.81
C THR A 733 -12.72 -18.99 -27.67
N LEU A 734 -12.42 -18.24 -26.59
CA LEU A 734 -12.94 -16.89 -26.43
C LEU A 734 -12.24 -15.91 -27.39
N PRO A 735 -12.87 -14.77 -27.74
CA PRO A 735 -12.21 -13.70 -28.48
C PRO A 735 -10.86 -13.31 -27.88
N THR A 736 -9.94 -12.88 -28.75
CA THR A 736 -8.59 -12.49 -28.34
C THR A 736 -8.61 -11.26 -27.43
N PHE A 737 -7.86 -11.32 -26.34
CA PHE A 737 -7.75 -10.26 -25.35
C PHE A 737 -6.67 -9.22 -25.75
N SER A 738 -6.72 -8.04 -25.13
CA SER A 738 -5.79 -6.94 -25.43
C SER A 738 -4.35 -7.29 -25.02
N SER A 739 -4.18 -8.05 -23.94
CA SER A 739 -2.89 -8.48 -23.40
C SER A 739 -2.87 -9.98 -23.04
N SER A 740 -1.71 -10.48 -22.58
CA SER A 740 -1.55 -11.84 -22.05
C SER A 740 -2.57 -12.11 -20.95
N VAL A 741 -3.20 -13.28 -20.96
CA VAL A 741 -4.11 -13.70 -19.88
C VAL A 741 -3.30 -14.38 -18.79
N THR A 742 -3.31 -13.81 -17.59
CA THR A 742 -2.43 -14.21 -16.47
C THR A 742 -3.19 -14.82 -15.30
N ALA A 743 -4.48 -14.51 -15.14
CA ALA A 743 -5.31 -15.06 -14.07
C ALA A 743 -6.70 -15.44 -14.59
N LEU A 744 -7.22 -16.57 -14.12
CA LEU A 744 -8.58 -17.06 -14.37
C LEU A 744 -9.22 -17.49 -13.05
N SER A 745 -10.53 -17.29 -12.94
CA SER A 745 -11.34 -17.79 -11.82
C SER A 745 -12.78 -17.97 -12.28
N TRP A 746 -13.31 -19.19 -12.17
CA TRP A 746 -14.66 -19.54 -12.62
C TRP A 746 -15.59 -19.78 -11.42
N VAL A 747 -16.74 -19.09 -11.40
CA VAL A 747 -17.84 -19.35 -10.46
C VAL A 747 -19.07 -19.84 -11.19
N GLY A 748 -19.82 -20.73 -10.55
CA GLY A 748 -21.06 -21.27 -11.06
C GLY A 748 -22.25 -20.49 -10.53
N LEU A 749 -23.17 -20.12 -11.41
CA LEU A 749 -24.41 -19.43 -11.04
C LEU A 749 -25.61 -20.37 -10.98
N ASN A 750 -25.75 -21.23 -11.99
CA ASN A 750 -26.88 -22.16 -12.07
C ASN A 750 -26.41 -23.54 -12.52
N ARG A 751 -26.47 -24.50 -11.59
CA ARG A 751 -26.05 -25.89 -11.82
C ARG A 751 -26.89 -26.59 -12.88
N HIS A 752 -28.21 -26.38 -12.89
CA HIS A 752 -29.11 -27.01 -13.86
C HIS A 752 -28.85 -26.56 -15.31
N LYS A 753 -28.51 -25.29 -15.49
CA LYS A 753 -28.17 -24.72 -16.81
C LYS A 753 -26.68 -24.80 -17.14
N ASN A 754 -25.86 -25.33 -16.23
CA ASN A 754 -24.40 -25.33 -16.29
C ASN A 754 -23.86 -23.97 -16.77
N ASN A 755 -24.35 -22.91 -16.10
CA ASN A 755 -24.02 -21.52 -16.38
C ASN A 755 -23.16 -20.95 -15.26
N GLY A 756 -22.15 -20.18 -15.61
CA GLY A 756 -21.26 -19.51 -14.67
C GLY A 756 -20.63 -18.25 -15.23
N VAL A 757 -19.83 -17.58 -14.40
CA VAL A 757 -19.03 -16.42 -14.75
C VAL A 757 -17.55 -16.78 -14.64
N LEU A 758 -16.83 -16.56 -15.73
CA LEU A 758 -15.37 -16.63 -15.76
C LEU A 758 -14.81 -15.20 -15.66
N ALA A 759 -14.04 -14.95 -14.61
CA ALA A 759 -13.24 -13.75 -14.48
C ALA A 759 -11.88 -13.96 -15.17
N VAL A 760 -11.48 -12.99 -15.99
CA VAL A 760 -10.25 -13.02 -16.79
C VAL A 760 -9.39 -11.81 -16.43
N GLY A 761 -8.23 -12.07 -15.83
CA GLY A 761 -7.23 -11.06 -15.49
C GLY A 761 -6.07 -11.06 -16.49
N MET A 762 -5.64 -9.87 -16.88
CA MET A 762 -4.62 -9.67 -17.91
C MET A 762 -3.30 -9.12 -17.36
N GLU A 763 -2.23 -9.27 -18.13
CA GLU A 763 -0.91 -8.66 -17.86
C GLU A 763 -0.96 -7.13 -17.86
N SER A 764 -1.95 -6.52 -18.51
CA SER A 764 -2.20 -5.08 -18.45
C SER A 764 -2.92 -4.60 -17.18
N GLY A 765 -3.31 -5.51 -16.28
CA GLY A 765 -4.06 -5.23 -15.06
C GLY A 765 -5.58 -5.17 -15.22
N LEU A 766 -6.06 -5.16 -16.46
CA LEU A 766 -7.48 -5.17 -16.78
C LEU A 766 -8.15 -6.51 -16.38
N ILE A 767 -9.42 -6.41 -15.99
CA ILE A 767 -10.26 -7.55 -15.62
C ILE A 767 -11.55 -7.52 -16.45
N GLU A 768 -11.88 -8.66 -17.07
CA GLU A 768 -13.14 -8.86 -17.79
C GLU A 768 -13.93 -10.03 -17.18
N LEU A 769 -15.25 -9.89 -17.10
CA LEU A 769 -16.18 -10.93 -16.67
C LEU A 769 -16.93 -11.49 -17.88
N TRP A 770 -16.95 -12.81 -18.01
CA TRP A 770 -17.57 -13.53 -19.13
C TRP A 770 -18.60 -14.53 -18.63
N SER A 771 -19.81 -14.50 -19.17
CA SER A 771 -20.82 -15.52 -18.91
C SER A 771 -20.59 -16.69 -19.85
N LEU A 772 -20.58 -17.89 -19.29
CA LEU A 772 -20.39 -19.16 -20.00
C LEU A 772 -21.56 -20.09 -19.68
N SER A 773 -22.27 -20.55 -20.71
CA SER A 773 -23.32 -21.56 -20.59
C SER A 773 -22.98 -22.76 -21.48
N LEU A 774 -22.92 -23.93 -20.86
CA LEU A 774 -22.46 -25.17 -21.48
C LEU A 774 -23.58 -26.22 -21.42
N THR A 775 -24.29 -26.46 -22.53
CA THR A 775 -25.35 -27.47 -22.54
C THR A 775 -24.75 -28.86 -22.55
N ARG A 776 -25.22 -29.75 -21.67
CA ARG A 776 -24.82 -31.16 -21.64
C ARG A 776 -25.90 -32.05 -22.25
N THR A 777 -25.48 -33.04 -23.00
CA THR A 777 -26.31 -34.18 -23.41
C THR A 777 -25.70 -35.45 -22.84
N ASP A 778 -26.53 -36.23 -22.16
CA ASP A 778 -26.15 -37.51 -21.59
C ASP A 778 -26.89 -38.62 -22.35
N ASP A 779 -26.14 -39.35 -23.17
CA ASP A 779 -26.67 -40.46 -23.97
C ASP A 779 -26.54 -41.81 -23.22
N GLY A 780 -26.38 -41.78 -21.89
CA GLY A 780 -26.29 -42.96 -21.01
C GLY A 780 -24.94 -43.69 -21.03
N SER A 781 -24.01 -43.29 -21.92
CA SER A 781 -22.66 -43.85 -22.02
C SER A 781 -21.54 -42.80 -22.06
N SER A 782 -21.87 -41.52 -22.32
CA SER A 782 -20.91 -40.42 -22.28
C SER A 782 -21.61 -39.07 -22.17
N ILE A 783 -21.10 -38.20 -21.29
CA ILE A 783 -21.45 -36.77 -21.27
C ILE A 783 -20.77 -36.10 -22.46
N THR A 784 -21.56 -35.48 -23.33
CA THR A 784 -21.08 -34.64 -24.43
C THR A 784 -21.54 -33.21 -24.22
N VAL A 785 -20.71 -32.24 -24.64
CA VAL A 785 -21.06 -30.81 -24.63
C VAL A 785 -21.31 -30.37 -26.07
N PRO A 786 -22.53 -30.50 -26.60
CA PRO A 786 -22.84 -30.21 -28.01
C PRO A 786 -22.88 -28.71 -28.33
N SER A 787 -23.14 -27.86 -27.34
CA SER A 787 -23.22 -26.41 -27.53
C SER A 787 -22.66 -25.66 -26.33
N ALA A 788 -21.92 -24.60 -26.62
CA ALA A 788 -21.32 -23.69 -25.65
C ALA A 788 -21.53 -22.25 -26.13
N ALA A 789 -22.04 -21.41 -25.24
CA ALA A 789 -22.22 -19.99 -25.48
C ALA A 789 -21.34 -19.19 -24.51
N ALA A 790 -20.68 -18.16 -25.03
CA ALA A 790 -19.89 -17.21 -24.25
C ALA A 790 -20.24 -15.78 -24.63
N SER A 791 -20.37 -14.91 -23.63
CA SER A 791 -20.57 -13.47 -23.86
C SER A 791 -19.90 -12.64 -22.78
N VAL A 792 -19.45 -11.44 -23.15
CA VAL A 792 -18.91 -10.47 -22.18
C VAL A 792 -20.05 -9.97 -21.32
N VAL A 793 -19.90 -10.10 -20.00
CA VAL A 793 -20.83 -9.59 -19.00
C VAL A 793 -20.46 -8.16 -18.63
N LYS A 794 -19.18 -7.95 -18.26
CA LYS A 794 -18.67 -6.63 -17.88
C LYS A 794 -17.18 -6.55 -18.18
N LYS A 795 -16.76 -5.42 -18.75
CA LYS A 795 -15.35 -5.00 -18.72
C LYS A 795 -15.24 -3.98 -17.60
N LEU A 796 -14.41 -4.26 -16.60
CA LEU A 796 -14.27 -3.33 -15.47
C LEU A 796 -13.60 -2.03 -15.95
N ASP A 797 -14.01 -0.93 -15.34
CA ASP A 797 -13.39 0.37 -15.59
C ASP A 797 -11.89 0.30 -15.17
N PRO A 798 -10.94 0.83 -15.97
CA PRO A 798 -9.53 0.87 -15.61
C PRO A 798 -9.23 1.45 -14.22
N PHE A 799 -10.02 2.40 -13.70
CA PHE A 799 -9.87 2.93 -12.34
C PHE A 799 -10.22 1.91 -11.25
N MET A 800 -10.96 0.87 -11.59
CA MET A 800 -11.30 -0.25 -10.70
C MET A 800 -10.26 -1.37 -10.75
N CYS A 801 -9.57 -1.52 -11.88
CA CYS A 801 -8.61 -2.57 -12.18
C CYS A 801 -7.21 -2.32 -11.57
N HIS A 802 -6.33 -3.30 -11.78
CA HIS A 802 -4.90 -3.16 -11.49
C HIS A 802 -4.21 -2.34 -12.59
N VAL A 803 -3.07 -1.74 -12.25
CA VAL A 803 -2.23 -0.96 -13.18
C VAL A 803 -1.04 -1.76 -13.74
N SER A 804 -0.88 -2.98 -13.26
CA SER A 804 0.13 -3.96 -13.65
C SER A 804 -0.51 -5.35 -13.66
N ALA A 805 0.26 -6.39 -13.99
CA ALA A 805 -0.26 -7.74 -14.21
C ALA A 805 -1.13 -8.26 -13.05
N VAL A 806 -2.30 -8.81 -13.40
CA VAL A 806 -3.15 -9.53 -12.44
C VAL A 806 -2.52 -10.90 -12.19
N ASN A 807 -2.05 -11.14 -10.98
CA ASN A 807 -1.36 -12.38 -10.61
C ASN A 807 -2.34 -13.49 -10.21
N ARG A 808 -3.44 -13.12 -9.54
CA ARG A 808 -4.46 -14.08 -9.11
C ARG A 808 -5.85 -13.44 -9.08
N LEU A 809 -6.84 -14.28 -9.40
CA LEU A 809 -8.26 -14.04 -9.19
C LEU A 809 -8.81 -15.20 -8.38
N ALA A 810 -9.70 -14.93 -7.44
CA ALA A 810 -10.33 -15.95 -6.63
C ALA A 810 -11.77 -15.54 -6.28
N TRP A 811 -12.75 -16.30 -6.76
CA TRP A 811 -14.12 -16.19 -6.28
C TRP A 811 -14.22 -16.71 -4.85
N LYS A 812 -15.05 -16.07 -4.04
CA LYS A 812 -15.42 -16.57 -2.72
C LYS A 812 -16.35 -17.77 -2.88
N ASN A 813 -16.00 -18.89 -2.27
CA ASN A 813 -16.86 -20.07 -2.27
C ASN A 813 -18.03 -19.84 -1.32
N HIS A 814 -19.27 -19.89 -1.83
CA HIS A 814 -20.47 -19.89 -1.01
C HIS A 814 -20.89 -21.33 -0.72
N GLU A 815 -20.64 -21.81 0.50
CA GLU A 815 -21.34 -22.99 0.98
C GLU A 815 -22.76 -22.58 1.41
N LYS A 816 -23.76 -23.10 0.71
CA LYS A 816 -25.18 -23.13 1.10
C LYS A 816 -25.89 -21.77 1.17
N THR A 817 -26.52 -21.37 0.06
CA THR A 817 -27.86 -20.75 0.12
C THR A 817 -28.49 -20.81 -1.27
N GLU A 818 -29.45 -21.72 -1.46
CA GLU A 818 -30.17 -21.90 -2.73
C GLU A 818 -31.20 -20.79 -3.02
N ASN A 819 -31.33 -19.76 -2.18
CA ASN A 819 -32.37 -18.73 -2.33
C ASN A 819 -31.86 -17.32 -2.02
N SER A 820 -31.39 -16.62 -3.04
CA SER A 820 -31.55 -15.17 -3.29
C SER A 820 -30.66 -14.78 -4.48
N GLN A 821 -30.88 -13.62 -5.08
CA GLN A 821 -29.92 -12.99 -5.99
C GLN A 821 -28.57 -12.88 -5.26
N THR A 822 -27.69 -13.86 -5.46
CA THR A 822 -26.51 -14.05 -4.62
C THR A 822 -25.42 -13.11 -5.12
N MET A 823 -25.26 -12.00 -4.42
CA MET A 823 -24.10 -11.13 -4.54
C MET A 823 -22.83 -11.97 -4.38
N GLN A 824 -22.05 -12.10 -5.44
CA GLN A 824 -20.81 -12.86 -5.44
C GLN A 824 -19.64 -11.94 -5.05
N GLN A 825 -18.65 -12.48 -4.35
CA GLN A 825 -17.41 -11.75 -4.07
C GLN A 825 -16.25 -12.36 -4.86
N ILE A 826 -15.45 -11.50 -5.50
CA ILE A 826 -14.18 -11.88 -6.13
C ILE A 826 -13.05 -11.04 -5.57
N ALA A 827 -11.97 -11.71 -5.22
CA ALA A 827 -10.72 -11.07 -4.86
C ALA A 827 -9.74 -11.10 -6.03
N SER A 828 -8.89 -10.08 -6.11
CA SER A 828 -7.79 -10.01 -7.06
C SER A 828 -6.52 -9.49 -6.40
N CYS A 829 -5.37 -9.93 -6.89
CA CYS A 829 -4.08 -9.38 -6.52
C CYS A 829 -3.17 -9.23 -7.74
N GLY A 830 -2.18 -8.33 -7.65
CA GLY A 830 -1.36 -7.99 -8.80
C GLY A 830 0.05 -7.51 -8.49
N ALA A 831 0.81 -7.33 -9.57
CA ALA A 831 2.16 -6.78 -9.57
C ALA A 831 2.21 -5.26 -9.32
N ASP A 832 1.04 -4.63 -9.11
CA ASP A 832 0.89 -3.24 -8.66
C ASP A 832 0.86 -3.12 -7.13
N ASN A 833 1.27 -4.19 -6.43
CA ASN A 833 1.31 -4.31 -4.97
C ASN A 833 -0.07 -4.29 -4.29
N CYS A 834 -1.15 -4.30 -5.08
CA CYS A 834 -2.50 -4.13 -4.55
C CYS A 834 -3.22 -5.47 -4.38
N VAL A 835 -4.09 -5.51 -3.38
CA VAL A 835 -5.16 -6.51 -3.21
C VAL A 835 -6.50 -5.81 -3.32
N ARG A 836 -7.46 -6.41 -4.03
CA ARG A 836 -8.80 -5.82 -4.22
C ARG A 836 -9.87 -6.86 -3.96
N VAL A 837 -11.03 -6.40 -3.47
CA VAL A 837 -12.24 -7.21 -3.38
C VAL A 837 -13.37 -6.47 -4.08
N PHE A 838 -14.12 -7.22 -4.89
CA PHE A 838 -15.28 -6.75 -5.63
C PHE A 838 -16.52 -7.55 -5.26
N GLU A 839 -17.63 -6.87 -5.11
CA GLU A 839 -18.97 -7.43 -5.09
C GLU A 839 -19.54 -7.39 -6.50
N VAL A 840 -20.13 -8.50 -6.93
CA VAL A 840 -20.69 -8.71 -8.27
C VAL A 840 -22.13 -9.18 -8.12
N SER A 841 -23.07 -8.33 -8.53
CA SER A 841 -24.50 -8.64 -8.56
C SER A 841 -24.86 -9.10 -9.97
N VAL A 842 -25.11 -10.40 -10.13
CA VAL A 842 -25.39 -11.06 -11.43
C VAL A 842 -26.87 -11.32 -11.64
#